data_AF-A0A819PXM2-F1
#
_entry.id   AF-A0A819PXM2-F1
#
_cell.length_a   1.000
_cell.length_b   1.000
_cell.length_c   1.000
_cell.angle_alpha   90.00
_cell.angle_beta   90.00
_cell.angle_gamma   90.00
#
_symmetry.space_group_name_H-M   'P 1'
#
loop_
_entity.id
_entity.type
_entity.pdbx_description
1 polymer ?
#
loop_
_entity_poly.entity_id
_entity_poly.type
_entity_poly.pdbx_seq_one_letter_code
_entity_poly.pdbx_strand_id
1 'polypeptide(L)'
;MLKNKSLLKTPEDENKESITLIRFDPSFGLHEDIEQTKQQLRYLNDYLIIYTDLDESIRFIQSITKEKIFLITSGSEAPQLLSQIYSLHQLDSIFIFTMKKIQYEYLLDEYSKIIGIYDDFDDLYQSIEEQINLVDTQLQTFSYFDKDQKIMNDLSKTSNEFLWYQLFNYVIKQLPKNQQPKEQMIKICKQYYQGNLKQLQLIDQFQDEYQSQDAIQCYLKQSFIYQLINKALITKDIDQLHIFQFFINDLSQNLEHEHEKLLSSEEKILIVYRGTKMNKEDFDKLKENQGHLISTNGYLSATRNKSQAFDSALKSTKRTDIVSVLFQIECHVQEIGKSLFFAQIEKDILFDFNVCFTIDSIEQYQSVQLIKMTLSNEGENLINDYIKKIQDLTEQQSIVIIFGSLMCKLGEYDKSQRYFEQLLNNPNGQDIPWIIFNIGQILYVQDKWKEAREYYEQAIDQMRNNKPPRTRDSAHVLQKIALILKQQQKYDEALDNNQQTLKIQEIYYPSDHIVIASSLNSIGVTLYKQKKYDEALDYYQRALKIQEKSDPPSDVDAARTLHNIGIILREQQKYNEAFNYHQRALKIQERYYPSDHIVIARSFILIGLVLAIQRNSNDALDYYQRALTIQKKYYPAVHVDITSSLNKIAAVLVDQGKYDEALHYTEQALECQNKLYPTGHANIAQILDDFGKIYIKQFKYNEAFDYHQQALKMREKYYPPDHITIADSFSFISKVFSYQGKFDEALDYQQRALIIQEKYSPDSLAGISTSLVNIGSIFKRQGKHNEAIEYYQRALTIQEKYYSSNHNRFINTLSKIAGVFFDQGKYDEALRYAQQILDILEKFYPADYGNIARILENIGKNLTKQGKYNEALNYHQRALRIREEYYFSDHITIADSLQKIGFNLYKQKKYDEAVDYHRRARKIREKVYPFGHACVAESLDNIAFVLSSQDKYDSALTYHKQALKIREKLYPSGHAVTADSLNHIGNTFLNQRKYDDALVYHRQALKIRERYYSVAHADIAKSLTQIGNILYNQKKYDQALDCYQEALRIREKCYPSGHINIATTLNNIGECYQNQDKKTMALDYYQQALTIYDKFRPLEHTAREEMLRNIRLLTNKK
;
A
#
# COMPACT_ATOMS: atom_id res chain seq x y z
N MET A 1 17.97 38.66 18.42
CA MET A 1 17.49 39.53 17.31
C MET A 1 16.33 38.84 16.60
N LEU A 2 15.13 38.89 17.17
CA LEU A 2 13.91 38.44 16.50
C LEU A 2 12.97 39.64 16.48
N LYS A 3 12.85 40.26 15.30
CA LYS A 3 11.95 41.37 15.04
C LYS A 3 10.51 40.86 15.07
N ASN A 4 9.67 41.57 15.82
CA ASN A 4 8.24 41.71 15.61
C ASN A 4 7.92 41.67 14.11
N LYS A 5 7.28 40.59 13.64
CA LYS A 5 6.44 40.66 12.44
C LYS A 5 5.01 40.90 12.90
N SER A 6 4.58 42.11 12.61
CA SER A 6 3.25 42.66 12.76
C SER A 6 2.16 41.68 12.32
N LEU A 7 1.20 41.48 13.23
CA LEU A 7 -0.22 41.43 12.89
C LEU A 7 -0.52 42.46 11.80
N LEU A 8 -0.99 41.98 10.64
CA LEU A 8 -1.87 42.63 9.66
C LEU A 8 -1.73 41.81 8.37
N LYS A 9 -2.49 40.72 8.27
CA LYS A 9 -3.12 40.45 6.97
C LYS A 9 -4.03 41.65 6.72
N THR A 10 -3.95 42.22 5.54
CA THR A 10 -4.83 43.31 5.09
C THR A 10 -6.29 42.85 5.25
N PRO A 11 -7.20 43.68 5.80
CA PRO A 11 -8.63 43.34 5.95
C PRO A 11 -9.40 43.22 4.62
N GLU A 12 -8.72 43.17 3.48
CA GLU A 12 -9.33 43.17 2.14
C GLU A 12 -9.59 41.74 1.60
N ASP A 13 -9.07 40.68 2.25
CA ASP A 13 -9.14 39.28 1.74
C ASP A 13 -9.97 38.29 2.59
N GLU A 14 -10.64 38.73 3.66
CA GLU A 14 -11.58 37.87 4.40
C GLU A 14 -13.01 38.38 4.23
N ASN A 15 -13.78 37.67 3.40
CA ASN A 15 -15.13 38.03 3.07
C ASN A 15 -16.05 37.96 4.31
N LYS A 16 -16.71 39.09 4.59
CA LYS A 16 -17.58 39.31 5.75
C LYS A 16 -18.98 38.71 5.57
N GLU A 17 -19.32 38.14 4.42
CA GLU A 17 -20.61 37.45 4.23
C GLU A 17 -20.38 36.10 3.54
N SER A 18 -21.32 35.16 3.68
CA SER A 18 -21.30 33.89 2.92
C SER A 18 -21.82 34.06 1.49
N ILE A 19 -22.23 35.28 1.17
CA ILE A 19 -22.90 35.66 -0.06
C ILE A 19 -22.11 36.79 -0.70
N THR A 20 -21.78 36.66 -1.98
CA THR A 20 -21.10 37.67 -2.77
C THR A 20 -22.05 38.16 -3.85
N LEU A 21 -22.47 39.43 -3.77
CA LEU A 21 -23.32 40.04 -4.78
C LEU A 21 -22.42 40.61 -5.88
N ILE A 22 -22.51 40.07 -7.08
CA ILE A 22 -21.74 40.54 -8.23
C ILE A 22 -22.68 41.24 -9.19
N ARG A 23 -22.39 42.50 -9.49
CA ARG A 23 -23.10 43.25 -10.54
C ARG A 23 -22.20 43.44 -11.75
N PHE A 24 -22.73 43.09 -12.90
CA PHE A 24 -22.18 43.37 -14.21
C PHE A 24 -23.11 44.34 -14.95
N ASP A 25 -22.52 45.36 -15.59
CA ASP A 25 -23.14 46.43 -16.39
C ASP A 25 -23.22 47.84 -15.72
N PRO A 26 -22.35 48.80 -16.15
CA PRO A 26 -22.42 50.21 -15.77
C PRO A 26 -23.49 51.01 -16.55
N SER A 27 -24.16 50.41 -17.53
CA SER A 27 -25.16 51.04 -18.40
C SER A 27 -26.61 50.71 -18.02
N PHE A 28 -26.89 50.58 -16.72
CA PHE A 28 -28.25 50.80 -16.22
C PHE A 28 -28.71 52.17 -16.74
N GLY A 29 -29.79 52.19 -17.52
CA GLY A 29 -30.20 53.34 -18.31
C GLY A 29 -30.31 54.64 -17.51
N LEU A 30 -30.00 55.74 -18.20
CA LEU A 30 -30.13 57.15 -17.78
C LEU A 30 -31.33 57.40 -16.83
N HIS A 31 -31.14 57.32 -15.50
CA HIS A 31 -31.63 58.29 -14.49
C HIS A 31 -31.43 57.92 -13.00
N GLU A 32 -30.90 56.76 -12.64
CA GLU A 32 -30.57 56.46 -11.23
C GLU A 32 -29.07 56.56 -10.96
N ASP A 33 -28.72 57.30 -9.91
CA ASP A 33 -27.33 57.48 -9.45
C ASP A 33 -26.74 56.09 -9.12
N ILE A 34 -25.72 55.66 -9.87
CA ILE A 34 -25.06 54.36 -9.65
C ILE A 34 -24.59 54.24 -8.19
N GLU A 35 -24.20 55.34 -7.55
CA GLU A 35 -23.84 55.39 -6.13
C GLU A 35 -25.04 55.18 -5.19
N GLN A 36 -26.24 55.63 -5.56
CA GLN A 36 -27.47 55.39 -4.81
C GLN A 36 -27.88 53.92 -4.91
N THR A 37 -27.82 53.32 -6.11
CA THR A 37 -28.08 51.89 -6.29
C THR A 37 -27.04 51.01 -5.57
N LYS A 38 -25.75 51.42 -5.59
CA LYS A 38 -24.69 50.79 -4.79
C LYS A 38 -24.99 50.86 -3.30
N GLN A 39 -25.43 52.01 -2.79
CA GLN A 39 -25.82 52.17 -1.39
C GLN A 39 -27.05 51.31 -1.04
N GLN A 40 -28.06 51.26 -1.91
CA GLN A 40 -29.24 50.42 -1.74
C GLN A 40 -28.89 48.94 -1.69
N LEU A 41 -28.09 48.44 -2.62
CA LEU A 41 -27.66 47.03 -2.62
C LEU A 41 -26.72 46.69 -1.45
N ARG A 42 -25.94 47.65 -0.95
CA ARG A 42 -25.16 47.49 0.30
C ARG A 42 -26.04 47.34 1.54
N TYR A 43 -27.31 47.76 1.50
CA TYR A 43 -28.25 47.42 2.58
C TYR A 43 -28.67 45.94 2.56
N LEU A 44 -28.57 45.26 1.41
CA LEU A 44 -28.88 43.83 1.28
C LEU A 44 -27.69 42.92 1.59
N ASN A 45 -26.48 43.34 1.20
CA ASN A 45 -25.25 42.57 1.38
C ASN A 45 -24.04 43.51 1.42
N ASP A 46 -23.22 43.41 2.47
CA ASP A 46 -22.05 44.27 2.66
C ASP A 46 -20.94 44.00 1.60
N TYR A 47 -20.90 42.81 1.00
CA TYR A 47 -19.94 42.38 -0.02
C TYR A 47 -20.51 42.43 -1.44
N LEU A 48 -20.66 43.66 -1.93
CA LEU A 48 -21.00 43.99 -3.32
C LEU A 48 -19.74 44.23 -4.13
N ILE A 49 -19.52 43.43 -5.18
CA ILE A 49 -18.45 43.63 -6.17
C ILE A 49 -19.05 44.01 -7.51
N ILE A 50 -18.47 45.03 -8.13
CA ILE A 50 -18.92 45.53 -9.43
C ILE A 50 -17.77 45.36 -10.41
N TYR A 51 -18.01 44.56 -11.44
CA TYR A 51 -17.09 44.39 -12.55
C TYR A 51 -17.58 45.15 -13.77
N THR A 52 -16.64 45.82 -14.44
CA THR A 52 -16.87 46.44 -15.75
C THR A 52 -16.28 45.60 -16.90
N ASP A 53 -15.43 44.62 -16.58
CA ASP A 53 -14.79 43.71 -17.54
C ASP A 53 -15.27 42.26 -17.33
N LEU A 54 -15.66 41.60 -18.42
CA LEU A 54 -16.26 40.27 -18.39
C LEU A 54 -15.25 39.19 -17.95
N ASP A 55 -14.01 39.24 -18.45
CA ASP A 55 -13.00 38.21 -18.22
C ASP A 55 -12.40 38.30 -16.79
N GLU A 56 -12.32 39.49 -16.23
CA GLU A 56 -12.01 39.68 -14.81
C GLU A 56 -13.11 39.11 -13.91
N SER A 57 -14.39 39.32 -14.26
CA SER A 57 -15.51 38.79 -13.49
C SER A 57 -15.53 37.25 -13.50
N ILE A 58 -15.26 36.61 -14.64
CA ILE A 58 -15.22 35.15 -14.77
C ILE A 58 -14.06 34.58 -13.95
N ARG A 59 -12.86 35.16 -14.05
CA ARG A 59 -11.69 34.72 -13.26
C ARG A 59 -11.93 34.85 -11.76
N PHE A 60 -12.61 35.92 -11.35
CA PHE A 60 -12.97 36.11 -9.95
C PHE A 60 -13.99 35.08 -9.47
N ILE A 61 -15.09 34.89 -10.21
CA ILE A 61 -16.13 33.88 -9.90
C ILE A 61 -15.51 32.46 -9.80
N GLN A 62 -14.55 32.13 -10.67
CA GLN A 62 -13.82 30.86 -10.64
C GLN A 62 -12.85 30.73 -9.45
N SER A 63 -12.32 31.84 -8.95
CA SER A 63 -11.41 31.88 -7.79
C SER A 63 -12.13 31.68 -6.45
N ILE A 64 -13.43 32.06 -6.37
CA ILE A 64 -14.26 31.85 -5.19
C ILE A 64 -14.65 30.37 -5.11
N THR A 65 -14.31 29.73 -4.00
CA THR A 65 -14.56 28.30 -3.78
C THR A 65 -15.48 27.99 -2.61
N LYS A 66 -15.77 28.97 -1.74
CA LYS A 66 -16.47 28.76 -0.47
C LYS A 66 -17.78 29.53 -0.30
N GLU A 67 -18.02 30.54 -1.13
CA GLU A 67 -19.15 31.46 -0.97
C GLU A 67 -20.21 31.23 -2.03
N LYS A 68 -21.45 31.67 -1.74
CA LYS A 68 -22.53 31.70 -2.72
C LYS A 68 -22.54 33.02 -3.47
N ILE A 69 -22.59 32.97 -4.79
CA ILE A 69 -22.55 34.14 -5.65
C ILE A 69 -23.97 34.41 -6.15
N PHE A 70 -24.41 35.65 -5.94
CA PHE A 70 -25.64 36.20 -6.47
C PHE A 70 -25.24 37.14 -7.60
N LEU A 71 -25.55 36.75 -8.83
CA LEU A 71 -25.08 37.43 -10.02
C LEU A 71 -26.20 38.28 -10.60
N ILE A 72 -25.98 39.59 -10.68
CA ILE A 72 -26.79 40.53 -11.46
C ILE A 72 -26.05 40.80 -12.76
N THR A 73 -26.68 40.55 -13.90
CA THR A 73 -26.09 40.77 -15.23
C THR A 73 -27.09 41.38 -16.21
N SER A 74 -26.59 41.98 -17.29
CA SER A 74 -27.43 42.52 -18.36
C SER A 74 -27.93 41.40 -19.28
N GLY A 75 -29.09 41.60 -19.91
CA GLY A 75 -29.60 40.66 -20.91
C GLY A 75 -28.62 40.42 -22.07
N SER A 76 -27.88 41.45 -22.49
CA SER A 76 -26.90 41.36 -23.58
C SER A 76 -25.70 40.48 -23.28
N GLU A 77 -25.27 40.40 -22.03
CA GLU A 77 -24.03 39.71 -21.62
C GLU A 77 -24.31 38.33 -21.03
N ALA A 78 -25.54 38.10 -20.55
CA ALA A 78 -25.96 36.84 -19.94
C ALA A 78 -25.62 35.59 -20.79
N PRO A 79 -25.89 35.50 -22.11
CA PRO A 79 -25.62 34.28 -22.87
C PRO A 79 -24.13 33.89 -22.90
N GLN A 80 -23.24 34.87 -23.09
CA GLN A 80 -21.79 34.63 -23.13
C GLN A 80 -21.26 34.26 -21.75
N LEU A 81 -21.72 34.96 -20.71
CA LEU A 81 -21.30 34.72 -19.33
C LEU A 81 -21.74 33.34 -18.85
N LEU A 82 -23.03 33.02 -18.97
CA LEU A 82 -23.62 31.77 -18.46
C LEU A 82 -23.03 30.53 -19.11
N SER A 83 -22.67 30.60 -20.39
CA SER A 83 -22.01 29.48 -21.08
C SER A 83 -20.69 29.03 -20.41
N GLN A 84 -20.01 29.92 -19.67
CA GLN A 84 -18.72 29.65 -19.03
C GLN A 84 -18.80 29.36 -17.53
N ILE A 85 -19.77 29.95 -16.81
CA ILE A 85 -19.80 29.91 -15.34
C ILE A 85 -21.02 29.19 -14.74
N TYR A 86 -22.03 28.84 -15.53
CA TYR A 86 -23.29 28.30 -15.00
C TYR A 86 -23.12 27.01 -14.18
N SER A 87 -22.22 26.12 -14.62
CA SER A 87 -21.93 24.83 -13.97
C SER A 87 -21.24 24.96 -12.61
N LEU A 88 -20.76 26.15 -12.25
CA LEU A 88 -20.05 26.39 -11.00
C LEU A 88 -21.02 26.32 -9.80
N HIS A 89 -20.68 25.51 -8.80
CA HIS A 89 -21.54 25.28 -7.63
C HIS A 89 -21.64 26.50 -6.69
N GLN A 90 -20.64 27.39 -6.74
CA GLN A 90 -20.64 28.67 -6.03
C GLN A 90 -21.67 29.65 -6.59
N LEU A 91 -22.03 29.57 -7.87
CA LEU A 91 -23.07 30.42 -8.46
C LEU A 91 -24.45 29.92 -8.02
N ASP A 92 -25.15 30.68 -7.18
CA ASP A 92 -26.42 30.26 -6.57
C ASP A 92 -27.63 30.79 -7.32
N SER A 93 -27.70 32.12 -7.48
CA SER A 93 -28.86 32.83 -7.99
C SER A 93 -28.43 33.86 -9.04
N ILE A 94 -29.16 33.91 -10.16
CA ILE A 94 -28.85 34.77 -11.30
C ILE A 94 -30.05 35.67 -11.61
N PHE A 95 -29.81 36.97 -11.68
CA PHE A 95 -30.80 37.99 -11.96
C PHE A 95 -30.39 38.73 -13.24
N ILE A 96 -31.28 38.75 -14.23
CA ILE A 96 -31.03 39.46 -15.47
C ILE A 96 -31.80 40.77 -15.43
N PHE A 97 -31.09 41.89 -15.53
CA PHE A 97 -31.72 43.21 -15.61
C PHE A 97 -31.68 43.73 -17.05
N THR A 98 -32.84 43.97 -17.66
CA THR A 98 -32.92 44.44 -19.05
C THR A 98 -34.29 45.05 -19.39
N MET A 99 -34.27 46.14 -20.17
CA MET A 99 -35.48 46.76 -20.73
C MET A 99 -36.15 45.92 -21.85
N LYS A 100 -35.52 44.82 -22.30
CA LYS A 100 -36.00 43.96 -23.40
C LYS A 100 -36.31 42.54 -22.92
N LYS A 101 -37.15 42.41 -21.90
CA LYS A 101 -37.46 41.14 -21.22
C LYS A 101 -37.78 39.98 -22.18
N ILE A 102 -38.71 40.19 -23.12
CA ILE A 102 -39.18 39.18 -24.09
C ILE A 102 -38.03 38.58 -24.91
N GLN A 103 -36.99 39.35 -25.22
CA GLN A 103 -35.87 38.88 -26.04
C GLN A 103 -35.05 37.78 -25.34
N TYR A 104 -35.05 37.77 -24.00
CA TYR A 104 -34.17 36.91 -23.20
C TYR A 104 -34.93 35.86 -22.38
N GLU A 105 -36.25 35.77 -22.50
CA GLU A 105 -37.09 34.80 -21.76
C GLU A 105 -36.66 33.35 -21.98
N TYR A 106 -36.13 33.01 -23.16
CA TYR A 106 -35.64 31.65 -23.46
C TYR A 106 -34.55 31.16 -22.49
N LEU A 107 -33.80 32.08 -21.85
CA LEU A 107 -32.76 31.73 -20.89
C LEU A 107 -33.35 31.11 -19.62
N LEU A 108 -34.59 31.44 -19.25
CA LEU A 108 -35.27 30.87 -18.08
C LEU A 108 -35.52 29.36 -18.23
N ASP A 109 -35.72 28.90 -19.46
CA ASP A 109 -35.92 27.48 -19.76
C ASP A 109 -34.58 26.71 -19.85
N GLU A 110 -33.49 27.39 -20.22
CA GLU A 110 -32.16 26.80 -20.41
C GLU A 110 -31.34 26.73 -19.11
N TYR A 111 -31.50 27.70 -18.22
CA TYR A 111 -30.68 27.86 -17.02
C TYR A 111 -31.53 27.95 -15.74
N SER A 112 -31.56 26.85 -14.97
CA SER A 112 -32.43 26.72 -13.79
C SER A 112 -32.07 27.63 -12.61
N LYS A 113 -30.87 28.23 -12.61
CA LYS A 113 -30.40 29.20 -11.59
C LYS A 113 -30.84 30.64 -11.86
N ILE A 114 -31.47 30.91 -13.02
CA ILE A 114 -32.03 32.24 -13.31
C ILE A 114 -33.34 32.40 -12.55
N ILE A 115 -33.35 33.34 -11.62
CA ILE A 115 -34.50 33.64 -10.76
C ILE A 115 -35.53 34.47 -11.53
N GLY A 116 -35.06 35.38 -12.38
CA GLY A 116 -35.94 36.20 -13.19
C GLY A 116 -35.22 37.17 -14.11
N ILE A 117 -36.03 37.77 -14.97
CA ILE A 117 -35.65 38.86 -15.86
C ILE A 117 -36.49 40.07 -15.45
N TYR A 118 -35.81 41.15 -15.10
CA TYR A 118 -36.37 42.35 -14.45
C TYR A 118 -36.09 43.58 -15.31
N ASP A 119 -37.10 44.43 -15.43
CA ASP A 119 -37.06 45.73 -16.09
C ASP A 119 -37.27 46.89 -15.09
N ASP A 120 -37.59 46.57 -13.84
CA ASP A 120 -37.77 47.49 -12.71
C ASP A 120 -36.78 47.14 -11.58
N PHE A 121 -36.17 48.18 -10.97
CA PHE A 121 -35.15 47.97 -9.95
C PHE A 121 -35.74 47.59 -8.59
N ASP A 122 -36.92 48.08 -8.21
CA ASP A 122 -37.56 47.70 -6.95
C ASP A 122 -37.98 46.22 -6.97
N ASP A 123 -38.48 45.74 -8.11
CA ASP A 123 -38.78 44.32 -8.33
C ASP A 123 -37.51 43.44 -8.29
N LEU A 124 -36.41 43.92 -8.89
CA LEU A 124 -35.11 43.25 -8.80
C LEU A 124 -34.61 43.23 -7.36
N TYR A 125 -34.67 44.36 -6.66
CA TYR A 125 -34.24 44.53 -5.29
C TYR A 125 -35.01 43.59 -4.36
N GLN A 126 -36.34 43.61 -4.44
CA GLN A 126 -37.20 42.72 -3.66
C GLN A 126 -36.88 41.25 -3.99
N SER A 127 -36.63 40.92 -5.26
CA SER A 127 -36.29 39.55 -5.62
C SER A 127 -34.92 39.12 -5.11
N ILE A 128 -33.92 40.01 -5.08
CA ILE A 128 -32.60 39.73 -4.50
C ILE A 128 -32.74 39.55 -3.00
N GLU A 129 -33.45 40.46 -2.32
CA GLU A 129 -33.74 40.38 -0.89
C GLU A 129 -34.44 39.06 -0.55
N GLU A 130 -35.44 38.65 -1.33
CA GLU A 130 -36.14 37.38 -1.17
C GLU A 130 -35.20 36.18 -1.32
N GLN A 131 -34.27 36.18 -2.28
CA GLN A 131 -33.33 35.07 -2.47
C GLN A 131 -32.21 35.06 -1.44
N ILE A 132 -31.70 36.21 -1.02
CA ILE A 132 -30.70 36.31 0.07
C ILE A 132 -31.32 35.80 1.36
N ASN A 133 -32.53 36.27 1.70
CA ASN A 133 -33.27 35.77 2.84
C ASN A 133 -33.57 34.28 2.72
N LEU A 134 -33.85 33.78 1.51
CA LEU A 134 -34.06 32.35 1.26
C LEU A 134 -32.79 31.54 1.55
N VAL A 135 -31.61 31.99 1.12
CA VAL A 135 -30.33 31.34 1.42
C VAL A 135 -30.03 31.42 2.92
N ASP A 136 -30.19 32.57 3.56
CA ASP A 136 -29.90 32.76 4.98
C ASP A 136 -30.86 32.02 5.93
N THR A 137 -32.11 31.79 5.51
CA THR A 137 -33.14 31.12 6.33
C THR A 137 -33.31 29.62 6.04
N GLN A 138 -32.84 29.11 4.90
CA GLN A 138 -33.06 27.72 4.47
C GLN A 138 -31.84 26.80 4.49
N LEU A 139 -30.64 27.29 4.85
CA LEU A 139 -29.41 26.48 4.98
C LEU A 139 -29.40 25.59 6.24
N GLN A 140 -30.48 24.83 6.50
CA GLN A 140 -30.43 23.76 7.49
C GLN A 140 -29.54 22.64 6.94
N THR A 141 -28.29 22.60 7.38
CA THR A 141 -27.37 21.52 7.03
C THR A 141 -27.53 20.36 8.02
N PHE A 142 -27.39 19.14 7.52
CA PHE A 142 -27.53 17.91 8.29
C PHE A 142 -26.20 17.17 8.34
N SER A 143 -25.88 16.62 9.50
CA SER A 143 -24.84 15.61 9.67
C SER A 143 -25.49 14.24 9.78
N TYR A 144 -24.88 13.23 9.17
CA TYR A 144 -25.41 11.87 9.09
C TYR A 144 -24.56 10.92 9.93
N PHE A 145 -25.20 10.12 10.77
CA PHE A 145 -24.54 9.09 11.56
C PHE A 145 -24.41 7.79 10.76
N ASP A 146 -23.19 7.29 10.61
CA ASP A 146 -22.93 5.98 10.01
C ASP A 146 -22.70 4.94 11.11
N LYS A 147 -23.45 3.82 11.04
CA LYS A 147 -23.44 2.78 12.08
C LYS A 147 -22.09 2.06 12.20
N ASP A 148 -21.28 2.05 11.15
CA ASP A 148 -19.93 1.50 11.17
C ASP A 148 -18.95 2.39 11.97
N GLN A 149 -19.34 3.62 12.30
CA GLN A 149 -18.53 4.60 13.04
C GLN A 149 -18.42 4.33 14.54
N LYS A 150 -19.29 3.50 15.12
CA LYS A 150 -19.32 3.21 16.59
C LYS A 150 -18.01 2.60 17.12
N ILE A 151 -17.17 2.07 16.22
CA ILE A 151 -15.97 1.28 16.52
C ILE A 151 -14.68 2.11 16.44
N MET A 152 -14.67 3.22 15.70
CA MET A 152 -13.45 3.98 15.42
C MET A 152 -13.40 5.27 16.24
N ASN A 153 -12.60 5.30 17.30
CA ASN A 153 -12.26 6.50 18.07
C ASN A 153 -11.46 7.57 17.26
N ASP A 154 -11.62 7.61 15.94
CA ASP A 154 -10.90 8.47 14.98
C ASP A 154 -11.80 9.64 14.58
N LEU A 155 -11.51 10.85 15.05
CA LEU A 155 -12.29 12.06 14.73
C LEU A 155 -11.73 12.85 13.54
N SER A 156 -10.97 12.20 12.65
CA SER A 156 -10.41 12.87 11.47
C SER A 156 -11.48 13.39 10.51
N LYS A 157 -11.16 14.47 9.78
CA LYS A 157 -12.04 15.18 8.83
C LYS A 157 -12.73 14.29 7.78
N THR A 158 -12.20 13.11 7.50
CA THR A 158 -12.70 12.22 6.46
C THR A 158 -13.70 11.18 6.95
N SER A 159 -13.90 11.01 8.27
CA SER A 159 -14.62 9.84 8.80
C SER A 159 -15.70 10.08 9.85
N ASN A 160 -15.73 11.21 10.59
CA ASN A 160 -16.60 11.34 11.78
C ASN A 160 -17.14 12.76 12.07
N GLU A 161 -17.82 13.37 11.10
CA GLU A 161 -18.42 14.72 11.23
C GLU A 161 -19.55 14.78 12.27
N PHE A 162 -20.46 13.80 12.25
CA PHE A 162 -21.59 13.73 13.18
C PHE A 162 -21.12 13.71 14.64
N LEU A 163 -20.22 12.78 14.98
CA LEU A 163 -19.71 12.62 16.35
C LEU A 163 -18.91 13.84 16.80
N TRP A 164 -18.16 14.48 15.89
CA TRP A 164 -17.46 15.72 16.19
C TRP A 164 -18.41 16.83 16.62
N TYR A 165 -19.46 17.10 15.85
CA TYR A 165 -20.37 18.22 16.13
C TYR A 165 -21.05 18.03 17.49
N GLN A 166 -21.45 16.80 17.75
CA GLN A 166 -22.02 16.37 19.02
C GLN A 166 -21.05 16.61 20.20
N LEU A 167 -19.78 16.18 20.08
CA LEU A 167 -18.74 16.40 21.10
C LEU A 167 -18.38 17.89 21.30
N PHE A 168 -18.28 18.62 20.20
CA PHE A 168 -17.97 20.05 20.20
C PHE A 168 -19.02 20.84 20.99
N ASN A 169 -20.30 20.53 20.77
CA ASN A 169 -21.41 21.17 21.46
C ASN A 169 -21.38 20.87 22.96
N TYR A 170 -21.17 19.60 23.32
CA TYR A 170 -21.02 19.19 24.71
C TYR A 170 -19.91 19.99 25.41
N VAL A 171 -18.76 20.15 24.74
CA VAL A 171 -17.61 20.87 25.26
C VAL A 171 -17.92 22.36 25.45
N ILE A 172 -18.49 23.05 24.45
CA ILE A 172 -18.81 24.48 24.53
C ILE A 172 -19.78 24.78 25.67
N LYS A 173 -20.80 23.95 25.88
CA LYS A 173 -21.78 24.12 26.97
C LYS A 173 -21.14 24.14 28.37
N GLN A 174 -19.98 23.51 28.51
CA GLN A 174 -19.28 23.35 29.78
C GLN A 174 -18.07 24.27 29.95
N LEU A 175 -17.77 25.13 28.97
CA LEU A 175 -16.67 26.09 29.07
C LEU A 175 -16.96 27.17 30.16
N PRO A 176 -15.94 27.69 30.85
CA PRO A 176 -16.13 28.62 31.96
C PRO A 176 -16.75 29.96 31.56
N LYS A 177 -17.74 30.45 32.33
CA LYS A 177 -18.37 31.76 32.15
C LYS A 177 -17.50 32.88 32.70
N ASN A 178 -16.58 33.41 31.90
CA ASN A 178 -15.83 34.62 32.22
C ASN A 178 -16.39 35.83 31.46
N GLN A 179 -16.25 37.05 32.01
CA GLN A 179 -16.72 38.30 31.38
C GLN A 179 -15.88 38.69 30.14
N GLN A 180 -14.63 38.21 30.06
CA GLN A 180 -13.70 38.46 28.96
C GLN A 180 -14.23 37.98 27.58
N PRO A 181 -14.78 36.76 27.45
CA PRO A 181 -15.47 36.32 26.23
C PRO A 181 -16.54 37.28 25.68
N LYS A 182 -17.39 37.88 26.55
CA LYS A 182 -18.41 38.86 26.11
C LYS A 182 -17.77 40.09 25.46
N GLU A 183 -16.73 40.64 26.09
CA GLU A 183 -16.00 41.81 25.57
C GLU A 183 -15.25 41.50 24.27
N GLN A 184 -14.64 40.31 24.17
CA GLN A 184 -13.98 39.85 22.95
C GLN A 184 -14.98 39.64 21.81
N MET A 185 -16.12 39.02 22.09
CA MET A 185 -17.21 38.82 21.13
C MET A 185 -17.70 40.18 20.59
N ILE A 186 -18.00 41.14 21.46
CA ILE A 186 -18.49 42.46 21.06
C ILE A 186 -17.43 43.20 20.22
N LYS A 187 -16.16 43.17 20.65
CA LYS A 187 -15.06 43.79 19.90
C LYS A 187 -14.94 43.22 18.49
N ILE A 188 -15.01 41.90 18.36
CA ILE A 188 -14.92 41.21 17.06
C ILE A 188 -16.16 41.52 16.22
N CYS A 189 -17.38 41.54 16.80
CA CYS A 189 -18.60 41.93 16.09
C CYS A 189 -18.53 43.37 15.55
N LYS A 190 -18.02 44.33 16.33
CA LYS A 190 -17.83 45.72 15.89
C LYS A 190 -16.80 45.84 14.76
N GLN A 191 -15.74 45.03 14.80
CA GLN A 191 -14.76 44.96 13.71
C GLN A 191 -15.35 44.33 12.45
N TYR A 192 -16.18 43.29 12.61
CA TYR A 192 -16.87 42.62 11.53
C TYR A 192 -17.80 43.59 10.79
N TYR A 193 -18.71 44.26 11.50
CA TYR A 193 -19.71 45.17 10.93
C TYR A 193 -19.28 46.65 10.86
N GLN A 194 -17.98 46.93 10.79
CA GLN A 194 -17.44 48.31 10.80
C GLN A 194 -18.04 49.26 9.72
N GLY A 195 -18.67 48.73 8.67
CA GLY A 195 -19.33 49.49 7.60
C GLY A 195 -20.88 49.55 7.65
N ASN A 196 -21.52 48.81 8.56
CA ASN A 196 -22.97 48.67 8.61
C ASN A 196 -23.56 49.37 9.84
N LEU A 197 -24.02 50.62 9.67
CA LEU A 197 -24.49 51.48 10.77
C LEU A 197 -25.67 50.87 11.54
N LYS A 198 -26.56 50.12 10.87
CA LYS A 198 -27.71 49.46 11.50
C LYS A 198 -27.26 48.32 12.42
N GLN A 199 -26.32 47.49 11.96
CA GLN A 199 -25.78 46.40 12.78
C GLN A 199 -24.93 46.92 13.94
N LEU A 200 -24.15 48.00 13.74
CA LEU A 200 -23.39 48.63 14.83
C LEU A 200 -24.30 49.16 15.95
N GLN A 201 -25.43 49.80 15.61
CA GLN A 201 -26.42 50.25 16.60
C GLN A 201 -27.02 49.06 17.38
N LEU A 202 -27.32 47.95 16.70
CA LEU A 202 -27.81 46.73 17.36
C LEU A 202 -26.75 46.10 18.27
N ILE A 203 -25.46 46.15 17.89
CA ILE A 203 -24.35 45.67 18.73
C ILE A 203 -24.17 46.55 19.96
N ASP A 204 -24.26 47.87 19.82
CA ASP A 204 -24.19 48.81 20.94
C ASP A 204 -25.37 48.62 21.90
N GLN A 205 -26.59 48.47 21.38
CA GLN A 205 -27.76 48.15 22.19
C GLN A 205 -27.58 46.81 22.93
N PHE A 206 -27.07 45.79 22.25
CA PHE A 206 -26.76 44.50 22.87
C PHE A 206 -25.69 44.62 23.97
N GLN A 207 -24.65 45.43 23.75
CA GLN A 207 -23.58 45.64 24.74
C GLN A 207 -24.15 46.21 26.05
N ASP A 208 -25.05 47.19 25.94
CA ASP A 208 -25.55 47.98 27.06
C ASP A 208 -26.76 47.35 27.77
N GLU A 209 -27.67 46.69 27.02
CA GLU A 209 -28.96 46.22 27.55
C GLU A 209 -29.02 44.70 27.83
N TYR A 210 -28.15 43.88 27.21
CA TYR A 210 -28.27 42.42 27.27
C TYR A 210 -28.07 41.82 28.67
N GLN A 211 -29.06 41.02 29.10
CA GLN A 211 -28.99 40.12 30.24
C GLN A 211 -29.03 38.66 29.78
N SER A 212 -28.35 37.76 30.50
CA SER A 212 -28.26 36.33 30.14
C SER A 212 -29.62 35.63 30.00
N GLN A 213 -30.65 36.06 30.72
CA GLN A 213 -32.01 35.51 30.63
C GLN A 213 -32.74 35.86 29.32
N ASP A 214 -32.28 36.88 28.59
CA ASP A 214 -32.93 37.36 27.36
C ASP A 214 -32.39 36.67 26.09
N ALA A 215 -31.49 35.69 26.22
CA ALA A 215 -30.78 35.08 25.09
C ALA A 215 -31.71 34.52 24.01
N ILE A 216 -32.79 33.84 24.40
CA ILE A 216 -33.80 33.30 23.47
C ILE A 216 -34.42 34.43 22.64
N GLN A 217 -34.86 35.51 23.29
CA GLN A 217 -35.49 36.65 22.63
C GLN A 217 -34.50 37.40 21.73
N CYS A 218 -33.25 37.57 22.17
CA CYS A 218 -32.19 38.17 21.37
C CYS A 218 -31.84 37.34 20.12
N TYR A 219 -31.87 36.00 20.23
CA TYR A 219 -31.64 35.10 19.10
C TYR A 219 -32.81 35.15 18.10
N LEU A 220 -34.06 35.15 18.60
CA LEU A 220 -35.26 35.21 17.76
C LEU A 220 -35.47 36.54 17.04
N LYS A 221 -34.90 37.65 17.54
CA LYS A 221 -34.93 38.95 16.85
C LYS A 221 -34.16 38.98 15.52
N GLN A 222 -33.56 37.86 15.08
CA GLN A 222 -32.82 37.72 13.81
C GLN A 222 -31.78 38.84 13.60
N SER A 223 -31.08 39.20 14.68
CA SER A 223 -30.02 40.22 14.69
C SER A 223 -28.68 39.67 14.19
N PHE A 224 -27.62 40.48 14.27
CA PHE A 224 -26.24 40.06 13.97
C PHE A 224 -25.81 38.75 14.67
N ILE A 225 -26.34 38.47 15.87
CA ILE A 225 -26.00 37.27 16.66
C ILE A 225 -26.54 36.01 15.99
N TYR A 226 -27.79 36.04 15.52
CA TYR A 226 -28.40 34.93 14.79
C TYR A 226 -27.59 34.59 13.53
N GLN A 227 -27.25 35.62 12.75
CA GLN A 227 -26.51 35.47 11.49
C GLN A 227 -25.10 34.90 11.71
N LEU A 228 -24.33 35.47 12.64
CA LEU A 228 -22.94 35.04 12.87
C LEU A 228 -22.84 33.65 13.50
N ILE A 229 -23.73 33.33 14.45
CA ILE A 229 -23.76 32.00 15.06
C ILE A 229 -24.16 30.95 14.03
N ASN A 230 -25.23 31.16 13.28
CA ASN A 230 -25.66 30.19 12.27
C ASN A 230 -24.63 30.04 11.15
N LYS A 231 -24.01 31.13 10.70
CA LYS A 231 -22.89 31.07 9.75
C LYS A 231 -21.77 30.20 10.31
N ALA A 232 -21.33 30.45 11.55
CA ALA A 232 -20.26 29.69 12.17
C ALA A 232 -20.60 28.20 12.38
N LEU A 233 -21.85 27.88 12.72
CA LEU A 233 -22.34 26.50 12.85
C LEU A 233 -22.36 25.79 11.48
N ILE A 234 -22.83 26.46 10.42
CA ILE A 234 -22.89 25.95 9.05
C ILE A 234 -21.49 25.76 8.45
N THR A 235 -20.61 26.77 8.60
CA THR A 235 -19.24 26.74 8.08
C THR A 235 -18.27 25.96 8.96
N LYS A 236 -18.73 25.51 10.14
CA LYS A 236 -17.94 24.79 11.15
C LYS A 236 -16.72 25.60 11.60
N ASP A 237 -16.90 26.91 11.71
CA ASP A 237 -15.82 27.81 12.11
C ASP A 237 -15.63 27.76 13.63
N ILE A 238 -14.74 26.87 14.05
CA ILE A 238 -14.40 26.64 15.46
C ILE A 238 -13.96 27.93 16.17
N ASP A 239 -13.27 28.84 15.48
CA ASP A 239 -12.77 30.07 16.08
C ASP A 239 -13.95 31.01 16.38
N GLN A 240 -14.86 31.17 15.43
CA GLN A 240 -16.08 31.96 15.61
C GLN A 240 -16.99 31.35 16.68
N LEU A 241 -17.21 30.03 16.65
CA LEU A 241 -18.03 29.35 17.67
C LEU A 241 -17.44 29.50 19.09
N HIS A 242 -16.11 29.46 19.22
CA HIS A 242 -15.44 29.74 20.48
C HIS A 242 -15.58 31.22 20.89
N ILE A 243 -15.56 32.18 19.96
CA ILE A 243 -15.82 33.60 20.24
C ILE A 243 -17.25 33.79 20.78
N PHE A 244 -18.24 33.13 20.17
CA PHE A 244 -19.65 33.21 20.57
C PHE A 244 -20.03 32.28 21.74
N GLN A 245 -19.07 31.57 22.34
CA GLN A 245 -19.32 30.60 23.41
C GLN A 245 -20.17 31.16 24.56
N PHE A 246 -19.99 32.45 24.89
CA PHE A 246 -20.72 33.13 25.95
C PHE A 246 -22.23 33.15 25.67
N PHE A 247 -22.62 33.62 24.48
CA PHE A 247 -24.03 33.70 24.09
C PHE A 247 -24.64 32.32 23.86
N ILE A 248 -23.90 31.40 23.22
CA ILE A 248 -24.35 30.02 22.97
C ILE A 248 -24.66 29.30 24.28
N ASN A 249 -23.85 29.52 25.32
CA ASN A 249 -24.09 28.96 26.65
C ASN A 249 -25.35 29.53 27.30
N ASP A 250 -25.52 30.86 27.31
CA ASP A 250 -26.74 31.50 27.84
C ASP A 250 -28.00 31.05 27.08
N LEU A 251 -27.94 30.92 25.75
CA LEU A 251 -29.05 30.40 24.95
C LEU A 251 -29.38 28.96 25.33
N SER A 252 -28.38 28.08 25.43
CA SER A 252 -28.58 26.67 25.83
C SER A 252 -29.22 26.55 27.22
N GLN A 253 -28.78 27.35 28.20
CA GLN A 253 -29.32 27.30 29.56
C GLN A 253 -30.77 27.79 29.63
N ASN A 254 -31.12 28.83 28.88
CA ASN A 254 -32.51 29.28 28.80
C ASN A 254 -33.40 28.22 28.12
N LEU A 255 -32.89 27.54 27.08
CA LEU A 255 -33.61 26.43 26.45
C LEU A 255 -33.84 25.27 27.43
N GLU A 256 -32.83 24.93 28.23
CA GLU A 256 -32.94 23.92 29.29
C GLU A 256 -34.01 24.30 30.32
N HIS A 257 -33.99 25.54 30.81
CA HIS A 257 -34.98 26.02 31.78
C HIS A 257 -36.42 25.95 31.24
N GLU A 258 -36.65 26.33 29.98
CA GLU A 258 -37.97 26.23 29.35
C GLU A 258 -38.38 24.77 29.07
N HIS A 259 -37.43 23.91 28.70
CA HIS A 259 -37.69 22.47 28.52
C HIS A 259 -38.12 21.79 29.82
N GLU A 260 -37.51 22.14 30.95
CA GLU A 260 -37.92 21.60 32.26
C GLU A 260 -39.39 21.91 32.60
N LYS A 261 -39.91 23.05 32.15
CA LYS A 261 -41.34 23.38 32.31
C LYS A 261 -42.22 22.44 31.47
N LEU A 262 -41.79 22.06 30.27
CA LEU A 262 -42.53 21.12 29.40
C LEU A 262 -42.53 19.69 29.95
N LEU A 263 -41.45 19.24 30.60
CA LEU A 263 -41.39 17.95 31.28
C LEU A 263 -42.41 17.83 32.43
N SER A 264 -42.79 18.97 33.03
CA SER A 264 -43.81 19.03 34.08
C SER A 264 -45.26 19.07 33.56
N SER A 265 -45.46 19.09 32.24
CA SER A 265 -46.79 19.12 31.61
C SER A 265 -47.38 17.70 31.40
N GLU A 266 -48.70 17.61 31.18
CA GLU A 266 -49.38 16.34 30.86
C GLU A 266 -49.18 15.88 29.40
N GLU A 267 -48.54 16.70 28.55
CA GLU A 267 -48.35 16.42 27.12
C GLU A 267 -47.26 15.35 26.92
N LYS A 268 -47.67 14.14 26.47
CA LYS A 268 -46.74 13.01 26.27
C LYS A 268 -46.04 13.02 24.91
N ILE A 269 -46.75 13.44 23.88
CA ILE A 269 -46.28 13.47 22.49
C ILE A 269 -46.57 14.86 21.94
N LEU A 270 -45.51 15.55 21.52
CA LEU A 270 -45.57 16.83 20.85
C LEU A 270 -45.26 16.61 19.37
N ILE A 271 -46.13 17.09 18.48
CA ILE A 271 -45.88 17.07 17.03
C ILE A 271 -45.73 18.50 16.54
N VAL A 272 -44.63 18.76 15.83
CA VAL A 272 -44.33 20.08 15.25
C VAL A 272 -43.97 19.94 13.78
N TYR A 273 -44.10 21.05 13.06
CA TYR A 273 -43.92 21.12 11.62
C TYR A 273 -42.93 22.21 11.24
N ARG A 274 -42.06 21.92 10.27
CA ARG A 274 -41.20 22.93 9.63
C ARG A 274 -41.30 22.77 8.12
N GLY A 275 -41.78 23.81 7.45
CA GLY A 275 -41.70 23.89 6.00
C GLY A 275 -40.44 24.61 5.58
N THR A 276 -39.67 24.00 4.69
CA THR A 276 -38.48 24.60 4.10
C THR A 276 -38.34 24.18 2.65
N LYS A 277 -37.36 24.75 1.96
CA LYS A 277 -36.88 24.21 0.69
C LYS A 277 -35.46 23.71 0.87
N MET A 278 -35.05 22.79 0.00
CA MET A 278 -33.77 22.09 0.09
C MET A 278 -33.24 21.75 -1.30
N ASN A 279 -31.93 21.74 -1.50
CA ASN A 279 -31.34 21.27 -2.74
C ASN A 279 -31.64 19.79 -2.96
N LYS A 280 -31.83 19.40 -4.23
CA LYS A 280 -32.10 18.01 -4.58
C LYS A 280 -31.02 17.04 -4.09
N GLU A 281 -29.76 17.43 -4.13
CA GLU A 281 -28.64 16.61 -3.63
C GLU A 281 -28.76 16.32 -2.12
N ASP A 282 -29.06 17.34 -1.31
CA ASP A 282 -29.22 17.18 0.14
C ASP A 282 -30.46 16.34 0.47
N PHE A 283 -31.53 16.49 -0.33
CA PHE A 283 -32.71 15.65 -0.22
C PHE A 283 -32.44 14.18 -0.58
N ASP A 284 -31.63 13.91 -1.61
CA ASP A 284 -31.24 12.55 -1.97
C ASP A 284 -30.36 11.92 -0.88
N LYS A 285 -29.48 12.69 -0.22
CA LYS A 285 -28.74 12.23 0.98
C LYS A 285 -29.67 11.86 2.15
N LEU A 286 -30.73 12.64 2.39
CA LEU A 286 -31.74 12.29 3.40
C LEU A 286 -32.44 10.97 3.08
N LYS A 287 -32.73 10.68 1.81
CA LYS A 287 -33.32 9.40 1.39
C LYS A 287 -32.38 8.22 1.64
N GLU A 288 -31.11 8.38 1.31
CA GLU A 288 -30.10 7.33 1.53
C GLU A 288 -29.93 6.99 3.02
N ASN A 289 -30.22 7.95 3.91
CA ASN A 289 -30.07 7.82 5.36
C ASN A 289 -31.40 7.58 6.09
N GLN A 290 -32.45 7.10 5.42
CA GLN A 290 -33.69 6.69 6.09
C GLN A 290 -33.40 5.58 7.14
N GLY A 291 -33.99 5.68 8.33
CA GLY A 291 -33.75 4.76 9.45
C GLY A 291 -32.40 4.93 10.15
N HIS A 292 -31.66 6.01 9.85
CA HIS A 292 -30.41 6.38 10.50
C HIS A 292 -30.57 7.68 11.30
N LEU A 293 -29.62 7.90 12.21
CA LEU A 293 -29.58 9.09 13.06
C LEU A 293 -28.97 10.26 12.26
N ILE A 294 -29.61 11.41 12.34
CA ILE A 294 -29.15 12.67 11.74
C ILE A 294 -29.12 13.76 12.80
N SER A 295 -28.24 14.74 12.66
CA SER A 295 -28.27 15.94 13.51
C SER A 295 -28.37 17.19 12.67
N THR A 296 -29.06 18.19 13.20
CA THR A 296 -29.07 19.53 12.62
C THR A 296 -27.76 20.25 12.95
N ASN A 297 -27.10 20.82 11.96
CA ASN A 297 -25.89 21.63 12.15
C ASN A 297 -26.29 23.08 12.49
N GLY A 298 -27.07 23.25 13.57
CA GLY A 298 -27.62 24.53 13.99
C GLY A 298 -28.95 24.41 14.72
N TYR A 299 -29.41 25.50 15.32
CA TYR A 299 -30.71 25.56 15.98
C TYR A 299 -31.82 25.39 14.95
N LEU A 300 -32.87 24.64 15.31
CA LEU A 300 -33.99 24.36 14.42
C LEU A 300 -35.27 24.98 14.99
N SER A 301 -35.93 25.85 14.23
CA SER A 301 -37.24 26.39 14.58
C SER A 301 -38.36 25.62 13.87
N ALA A 302 -39.41 25.26 14.60
CA ALA A 302 -40.60 24.57 14.09
C ALA A 302 -41.87 25.18 14.70
N THR A 303 -43.03 24.94 14.09
CA THR A 303 -44.31 25.46 14.57
C THR A 303 -45.30 24.34 14.85
N ARG A 304 -46.21 24.51 15.81
CA ARG A 304 -47.33 23.58 16.00
C ARG A 304 -48.37 23.68 14.86
N ASN A 305 -48.35 24.76 14.07
CA ASN A 305 -49.30 24.99 13.01
C ASN A 305 -48.86 24.37 11.66
N LYS A 306 -49.42 23.20 11.33
CA LYS A 306 -49.14 22.52 10.05
C LYS A 306 -49.43 23.38 8.82
N SER A 307 -50.48 24.21 8.86
CA SER A 307 -50.83 25.08 7.72
C SER A 307 -49.75 26.14 7.49
N GLN A 308 -49.32 26.80 8.55
CA GLN A 308 -48.25 27.82 8.48
C GLN A 308 -46.93 27.22 7.98
N ALA A 309 -46.57 26.02 8.44
CA ALA A 309 -45.41 25.29 7.94
C ALA A 309 -45.58 24.91 6.46
N PHE A 310 -46.76 24.40 6.08
CA PHE A 310 -47.06 24.03 4.69
C PHE A 310 -47.00 25.24 3.74
N ASP A 311 -47.58 26.37 4.12
CA ASP A 311 -47.54 27.63 3.36
C ASP A 311 -46.08 28.11 3.21
N SER A 312 -45.26 27.93 4.24
CA SER A 312 -43.83 28.25 4.22
C SER A 312 -43.03 27.36 3.24
N ALA A 313 -43.36 26.08 3.14
CA ALA A 313 -42.78 25.16 2.16
C ALA A 313 -43.23 25.45 0.71
N LEU A 314 -44.42 26.03 0.55
CA LEU A 314 -45.04 26.34 -0.75
C LEU A 314 -44.65 27.68 -1.36
N LYS A 315 -44.05 28.61 -0.60
CA LYS A 315 -43.59 29.90 -1.15
C LYS A 315 -42.81 29.64 -2.44
N SER A 316 -43.23 30.18 -3.58
CA SER A 316 -42.72 29.76 -4.89
C SER A 316 -41.21 29.95 -5.03
N THR A 317 -40.56 29.05 -5.77
CA THR A 317 -39.24 29.28 -6.36
C THR A 317 -39.32 28.80 -7.80
N LYS A 318 -38.69 29.53 -8.72
CA LYS A 318 -38.60 29.14 -10.13
C LYS A 318 -37.47 28.13 -10.39
N ARG A 319 -36.67 27.81 -9.37
CA ARG A 319 -35.56 26.87 -9.43
C ARG A 319 -36.05 25.41 -9.42
N THR A 320 -35.66 24.64 -10.44
CA THR A 320 -36.01 23.21 -10.57
C THR A 320 -35.10 22.26 -9.79
N ASP A 321 -33.96 22.76 -9.30
CA ASP A 321 -32.98 22.03 -8.47
C ASP A 321 -33.32 22.08 -6.96
N ILE A 322 -34.42 22.74 -6.59
CA ILE A 322 -34.91 22.87 -5.23
C ILE A 322 -36.18 22.02 -5.02
N VAL A 323 -36.23 21.34 -3.88
CA VAL A 323 -37.35 20.51 -3.43
C VAL A 323 -38.04 21.20 -2.26
N SER A 324 -39.35 21.39 -2.33
CA SER A 324 -40.16 21.83 -1.19
C SER A 324 -40.37 20.66 -0.23
N VAL A 325 -39.96 20.85 1.03
CA VAL A 325 -39.96 19.83 2.06
C VAL A 325 -40.78 20.30 3.26
N LEU A 326 -41.64 19.42 3.76
CA LEU A 326 -42.35 19.57 5.02
C LEU A 326 -41.83 18.54 6.01
N PHE A 327 -41.16 19.00 7.06
CA PHE A 327 -40.79 18.15 8.18
C PHE A 327 -41.96 18.02 9.15
N GLN A 328 -42.29 16.79 9.52
CA GLN A 328 -43.15 16.47 10.65
C GLN A 328 -42.27 15.79 11.70
N ILE A 329 -42.11 16.46 12.84
CA ILE A 329 -41.21 16.04 13.91
C ILE A 329 -42.07 15.56 15.09
N GLU A 330 -41.88 14.31 15.48
CA GLU A 330 -42.52 13.71 16.65
C GLU A 330 -41.55 13.74 17.84
N CYS A 331 -42.03 14.25 18.98
CA CYS A 331 -41.26 14.42 20.19
C CYS A 331 -41.94 13.70 21.37
N HIS A 332 -41.35 12.61 21.83
CA HIS A 332 -41.79 11.87 23.02
C HIS A 332 -41.26 12.53 24.29
N VAL A 333 -41.92 13.60 24.74
CA VAL A 333 -41.45 14.54 25.79
C VAL A 333 -40.97 13.82 27.06
N GLN A 334 -41.67 12.76 27.48
CA GLN A 334 -41.34 12.02 28.70
C GLN A 334 -40.18 11.01 28.54
N GLU A 335 -39.93 10.50 27.32
CA GLU A 335 -38.88 9.51 27.04
C GLU A 335 -37.51 10.16 26.82
N ILE A 336 -37.52 11.41 26.35
CA ILE A 336 -36.33 12.23 26.02
C ILE A 336 -35.62 12.76 27.28
N GLY A 337 -36.28 12.80 28.44
CA GLY A 337 -35.64 13.21 29.69
C GLY A 337 -35.09 14.65 29.68
N LYS A 338 -34.10 14.93 30.54
CA LYS A 338 -33.52 16.28 30.79
C LYS A 338 -32.36 16.65 29.85
N SER A 339 -32.12 15.89 28.79
CA SER A 339 -30.78 15.84 28.18
C SER A 339 -30.74 16.47 26.78
N LEU A 340 -31.89 16.52 26.10
CA LEU A 340 -32.14 17.35 24.92
C LEU A 340 -33.10 18.49 25.25
N PHE A 341 -32.78 19.70 24.79
CA PHE A 341 -33.54 20.91 25.13
C PHE A 341 -34.25 21.47 23.91
N PHE A 342 -35.53 21.81 24.09
CA PHE A 342 -36.23 22.70 23.20
C PHE A 342 -37.18 23.57 24.02
N ALA A 343 -37.35 24.82 23.59
CA ALA A 343 -38.23 25.76 24.26
C ALA A 343 -39.47 26.01 23.42
N GLN A 344 -40.62 26.05 24.08
CA GLN A 344 -41.82 26.61 23.48
C GLN A 344 -41.83 28.12 23.68
N ILE A 345 -41.84 28.85 22.56
CA ILE A 345 -41.80 30.31 22.54
C ILE A 345 -43.04 30.77 21.78
N GLU A 346 -44.02 31.26 22.53
CA GLU A 346 -45.36 31.56 22.02
C GLU A 346 -46.00 30.36 21.27
N LYS A 347 -46.03 30.41 19.93
CA LYS A 347 -46.59 29.37 19.04
C LYS A 347 -45.53 28.48 18.37
N ASP A 348 -44.26 28.84 18.51
CA ASP A 348 -43.14 28.17 17.86
C ASP A 348 -42.28 27.41 18.88
N ILE A 349 -41.49 26.47 18.36
CA ILE A 349 -40.62 25.58 19.11
C ILE A 349 -39.21 25.78 18.57
N LEU A 350 -38.27 26.08 19.46
CA LEU A 350 -36.86 26.22 19.12
C LEU A 350 -36.10 25.03 19.71
N PHE A 351 -35.62 24.15 18.84
CA PHE A 351 -34.71 23.06 19.19
C PHE A 351 -33.29 23.58 19.30
N ASP A 352 -32.58 23.06 20.30
CA ASP A 352 -31.16 23.28 20.47
C ASP A 352 -30.35 22.70 19.29
N PHE A 353 -29.14 23.23 19.06
CA PHE A 353 -28.31 22.88 17.90
C PHE A 353 -27.66 21.50 17.99
N ASN A 354 -27.78 20.80 19.10
CA ASN A 354 -27.25 19.44 19.28
C ASN A 354 -28.30 18.34 19.12
N VAL A 355 -29.54 18.70 18.76
CA VAL A 355 -30.63 17.75 18.67
C VAL A 355 -30.45 16.77 17.51
N CYS A 356 -30.73 15.50 17.78
CA CYS A 356 -30.68 14.42 16.80
C CYS A 356 -32.07 13.88 16.48
N PHE A 357 -32.26 13.45 15.24
CA PHE A 357 -33.51 12.90 14.74
C PHE A 357 -33.26 11.58 14.01
N THR A 358 -34.25 10.69 14.00
CA THR A 358 -34.27 9.52 13.14
C THR A 358 -35.29 9.75 12.03
N ILE A 359 -34.90 9.52 10.78
CA ILE A 359 -35.84 9.64 9.64
C ILE A 359 -36.67 8.37 9.55
N ASP A 360 -37.96 8.48 9.86
CA ASP A 360 -38.88 7.33 9.87
C ASP A 360 -39.35 6.99 8.45
N SER A 361 -39.80 8.01 7.70
CA SER A 361 -40.30 7.84 6.34
C SER A 361 -40.29 9.15 5.55
N ILE A 362 -40.19 9.01 4.23
CA ILE A 362 -40.29 10.10 3.27
C ILE A 362 -41.45 9.76 2.31
N GLU A 363 -42.44 10.64 2.25
CA GLU A 363 -43.70 10.44 1.53
C GLU A 363 -44.04 11.67 0.68
N GLN A 364 -44.73 11.49 -0.45
CA GLN A 364 -45.29 12.61 -1.20
C GLN A 364 -46.56 13.12 -0.49
N TYR A 365 -46.62 14.41 -0.15
CA TYR A 365 -47.81 15.03 0.43
C TYR A 365 -48.21 16.27 -0.38
N GLN A 366 -49.29 16.15 -1.17
CA GLN A 366 -49.69 17.19 -2.12
C GLN A 366 -48.51 17.56 -3.04
N SER A 367 -48.13 18.85 -3.12
CA SER A 367 -47.00 19.33 -3.93
C SER A 367 -45.66 19.43 -3.18
N VAL A 368 -45.55 18.89 -1.96
CA VAL A 368 -44.31 18.90 -1.15
C VAL A 368 -43.90 17.48 -0.72
N GLN A 369 -42.61 17.30 -0.42
CA GLN A 369 -42.10 16.05 0.18
C GLN A 369 -42.29 16.11 1.71
N LEU A 370 -43.06 15.18 2.27
CA LEU A 370 -43.25 15.04 3.71
C LEU A 370 -42.16 14.11 4.28
N ILE A 371 -41.34 14.64 5.17
CA ILE A 371 -40.34 13.87 5.91
C ILE A 371 -40.81 13.73 7.34
N LYS A 372 -41.14 12.50 7.74
CA LYS A 372 -41.48 12.17 9.13
C LYS A 372 -40.21 11.77 9.86
N MET A 373 -39.99 12.38 11.02
CA MET A 373 -38.83 12.12 11.85
C MET A 373 -39.19 12.15 13.33
N THR A 374 -38.45 11.37 14.10
CA THR A 374 -38.61 11.26 15.55
C THR A 374 -37.37 11.81 16.26
N LEU A 375 -37.59 12.63 17.29
CA LEU A 375 -36.55 13.17 18.15
C LEU A 375 -35.89 12.03 18.97
N SER A 376 -34.55 11.94 18.95
CA SER A 376 -33.80 10.81 19.52
C SER A 376 -32.66 11.24 20.45
N ASN A 377 -32.57 10.58 21.61
CA ASN A 377 -31.49 10.71 22.60
C ASN A 377 -30.23 9.92 22.27
N GLU A 378 -30.23 9.10 21.22
CA GLU A 378 -29.10 8.21 20.92
C GLU A 378 -27.79 8.97 20.67
N GLY A 379 -27.86 10.18 20.11
CA GLY A 379 -26.69 11.04 19.89
C GLY A 379 -25.93 11.36 21.18
N GLU A 380 -26.65 11.68 22.25
CA GLU A 380 -26.03 12.00 23.53
C GLU A 380 -25.49 10.76 24.24
N ASN A 381 -26.18 9.62 24.14
CA ASN A 381 -25.65 8.36 24.65
C ASN A 381 -24.31 8.00 23.99
N LEU A 382 -24.18 8.24 22.68
CA LEU A 382 -22.93 8.04 21.93
C LEU A 382 -21.82 8.99 22.42
N ILE A 383 -22.13 10.26 22.67
CA ILE A 383 -21.19 11.24 23.24
C ILE A 383 -20.74 10.79 24.64
N ASN A 384 -21.70 10.46 25.52
CA ASN A 384 -21.42 10.10 26.90
C ASN A 384 -20.56 8.85 26.98
N ASP A 385 -20.81 7.85 26.14
CA ASP A 385 -19.94 6.68 26.01
C ASP A 385 -18.52 7.05 25.57
N TYR A 386 -18.39 7.98 24.62
CA TYR A 386 -17.09 8.45 24.14
C TYR A 386 -16.34 9.27 25.19
N ILE A 387 -17.02 10.19 25.87
CA ILE A 387 -16.44 11.04 26.91
C ILE A 387 -16.07 10.22 28.13
N LYS A 388 -16.91 9.29 28.56
CA LYS A 388 -16.59 8.36 29.65
C LYS A 388 -15.32 7.58 29.33
N LYS A 389 -15.17 7.06 28.12
CA LYS A 389 -13.92 6.41 27.67
C LYS A 389 -12.71 7.35 27.74
N ILE A 390 -12.85 8.62 27.34
CA ILE A 390 -11.76 9.60 27.45
C ILE A 390 -11.42 9.90 28.91
N GLN A 391 -12.43 10.13 29.74
CA GLN A 391 -12.28 10.46 31.16
C GLN A 391 -11.67 9.30 31.95
N ASP A 392 -12.10 8.07 31.68
CA ASP A 392 -11.54 6.84 32.25
C ASP A 392 -10.03 6.66 31.90
N LEU A 393 -9.61 7.16 30.72
CA LEU A 393 -8.22 7.10 30.26
C LEU A 393 -7.32 8.23 30.78
N THR A 394 -7.89 9.33 31.30
CA THR A 394 -7.13 10.58 31.53
C THR A 394 -7.34 11.25 32.88
N GLU A 395 -7.90 10.55 33.89
CA GLU A 395 -8.17 11.06 35.26
C GLU A 395 -8.68 12.52 35.27
N GLN A 396 -9.80 12.76 34.58
CA GLN A 396 -10.51 14.05 34.57
C GLN A 396 -9.68 15.23 34.04
N GLN A 397 -9.19 15.14 32.80
CA GLN A 397 -8.82 16.37 32.07
C GLN A 397 -10.00 17.33 32.05
N SER A 398 -9.70 18.62 32.28
CA SER A 398 -10.74 19.64 32.18
C SER A 398 -11.30 19.72 30.77
N ILE A 399 -12.56 20.13 30.67
CA ILE A 399 -13.23 20.28 29.38
C ILE A 399 -12.49 21.27 28.45
N VAL A 400 -11.78 22.24 29.04
CA VAL A 400 -10.94 23.23 28.36
C VAL A 400 -9.76 22.57 27.64
N ILE A 401 -9.13 21.54 28.23
CA ILE A 401 -8.03 20.79 27.62
C ILE A 401 -8.57 19.83 26.55
N ILE A 402 -9.71 19.19 26.82
CA ILE A 402 -10.39 18.30 25.87
C ILE A 402 -10.73 19.06 24.58
N PHE A 403 -11.19 20.31 24.68
CA PHE A 403 -11.46 21.17 23.53
C PHE A 403 -10.24 21.32 22.61
N GLY A 404 -9.08 21.65 23.19
CA GLY A 404 -7.83 21.79 22.44
C GLY A 404 -7.41 20.48 21.78
N SER A 405 -7.54 19.36 22.49
CA SER A 405 -7.20 18.02 21.96
C SER A 405 -8.13 17.61 20.81
N LEU A 406 -9.42 17.95 20.92
CA LEU A 406 -10.42 17.71 19.88
C LEU A 406 -10.06 18.45 18.59
N MET A 407 -9.65 19.72 18.68
CA MET A 407 -9.15 20.48 17.52
C MET A 407 -7.95 19.80 16.83
N CYS A 408 -7.01 19.25 17.61
CA CYS A 408 -5.88 18.50 17.06
C CYS A 408 -6.34 17.25 16.31
N LYS A 409 -7.30 16.49 16.85
CA LYS A 409 -7.80 15.26 16.20
C LYS A 409 -8.50 15.53 14.87
N LEU A 410 -9.08 16.73 14.69
CA LEU A 410 -9.70 17.17 13.43
C LEU A 410 -8.68 17.62 12.37
N GLY A 411 -7.39 17.62 12.70
CA GLY A 411 -6.35 18.11 11.83
C GLY A 411 -6.19 19.63 11.83
N GLU A 412 -6.85 20.35 12.75
CA GLU A 412 -6.66 21.80 12.94
C GLU A 412 -5.45 22.08 13.85
N TYR A 413 -4.28 21.56 13.45
CA TYR A 413 -3.07 21.54 14.28
C TYR A 413 -2.61 22.95 14.69
N ASP A 414 -2.60 23.90 13.75
CA ASP A 414 -2.15 25.27 14.02
C ASP A 414 -3.08 26.00 15.00
N LYS A 415 -4.40 25.77 14.88
CA LYS A 415 -5.41 26.36 15.77
C LYS A 415 -5.31 25.77 17.17
N SER A 416 -5.23 24.45 17.25
CA SER A 416 -5.05 23.71 18.50
C SER A 416 -3.77 24.14 19.23
N GLN A 417 -2.66 24.30 18.50
CA GLN A 417 -1.40 24.76 19.07
C GLN A 417 -1.52 26.17 19.66
N ARG A 418 -2.06 27.14 18.90
CA ARG A 418 -2.27 28.51 19.39
C ARG A 418 -3.17 28.55 20.62
N TYR A 419 -4.22 27.75 20.63
CA TYR A 419 -5.14 27.63 21.77
C TYR A 419 -4.41 27.14 23.03
N PHE A 420 -3.61 26.07 22.93
CA PHE A 420 -2.83 25.58 24.07
C PHE A 420 -1.71 26.54 24.49
N GLU A 421 -1.09 27.27 23.56
CA GLU A 421 -0.11 28.32 23.88
C GLU A 421 -0.74 29.48 24.65
N GLN A 422 -1.96 29.90 24.27
CA GLN A 422 -2.72 30.92 25.00
C GLN A 422 -3.10 30.44 26.41
N LEU A 423 -3.56 29.19 26.54
CA LEU A 423 -3.83 28.57 27.84
C LEU A 423 -2.57 28.46 28.69
N LEU A 424 -1.42 28.15 28.09
CA LEU A 424 -0.16 28.08 28.83
C LEU A 424 0.26 29.46 29.37
N ASN A 425 -0.01 30.54 28.62
CA ASN A 425 0.27 31.91 29.05
C ASN A 425 -0.68 32.41 30.15
N ASN A 426 -1.95 31.96 30.14
CA ASN A 426 -2.92 32.25 31.20
C ASN A 426 -3.67 30.97 31.63
N PRO A 427 -3.09 30.16 32.53
CA PRO A 427 -3.63 28.84 32.85
C PRO A 427 -5.00 28.83 33.50
N ASN A 428 -5.48 29.91 34.15
CA ASN A 428 -6.82 29.96 34.77
C ASN A 428 -7.22 28.68 35.56
N GLY A 429 -6.30 28.11 36.34
CA GLY A 429 -6.53 26.89 37.12
C GLY A 429 -6.49 25.57 36.33
N GLN A 430 -6.15 25.60 35.04
CA GLN A 430 -6.00 24.42 34.19
C GLN A 430 -4.68 23.69 34.45
N ASP A 431 -4.69 22.39 34.16
CA ASP A 431 -3.56 21.48 34.42
C ASP A 431 -2.41 21.69 33.42
N ILE A 432 -1.40 22.45 33.84
CA ILE A 432 -0.23 22.83 33.03
C ILE A 432 0.48 21.62 32.39
N PRO A 433 0.82 20.54 33.14
CA PRO A 433 1.39 19.33 32.54
C PRO A 433 0.61 18.77 31.35
N TRP A 434 -0.72 18.75 31.40
CA TRP A 434 -1.55 18.24 30.31
C TRP A 434 -1.62 19.20 29.11
N ILE A 435 -1.54 20.51 29.34
CA ILE A 435 -1.41 21.51 28.26
C ILE A 435 -0.09 21.26 27.50
N ILE A 436 1.03 21.15 28.23
CA ILE A 436 2.35 20.89 27.67
C ILE A 436 2.37 19.55 26.90
N PHE A 437 1.77 18.49 27.45
CA PHE A 437 1.66 17.20 26.78
C PHE A 437 0.90 17.29 25.44
N ASN A 438 -0.22 18.02 25.40
CA ASN A 438 -0.99 18.14 24.17
C ASN A 438 -0.26 18.96 23.09
N ILE A 439 0.51 19.99 23.47
CA ILE A 439 1.44 20.67 22.53
C ILE A 439 2.43 19.65 21.94
N GLY A 440 3.01 18.78 22.78
CA GLY A 440 3.86 17.68 22.33
C GLY A 440 3.16 16.71 21.35
N GLN A 441 1.87 16.39 21.56
CA GLN A 441 1.10 15.56 20.62
C GLN A 441 0.92 16.23 19.26
N ILE A 442 0.61 17.53 19.24
CA ILE A 442 0.43 18.28 18.00
C ILE A 442 1.73 18.26 17.18
N LEU A 443 2.86 18.55 17.83
CA LEU A 443 4.17 18.54 17.20
C LEU A 443 4.58 17.12 16.74
N TYR A 444 4.18 16.08 17.48
CA TYR A 444 4.42 14.69 17.09
C TYR A 444 3.69 14.34 15.79
N VAL A 445 2.43 14.75 15.64
CA VAL A 445 1.63 14.50 14.43
C VAL A 445 2.13 15.32 13.24
N GLN A 446 2.76 16.48 13.48
CA GLN A 446 3.44 17.29 12.46
C GLN A 446 4.86 16.78 12.10
N ASP A 447 5.24 15.59 12.54
CA ASP A 447 6.58 15.00 12.37
C ASP A 447 7.77 15.80 12.96
N LYS A 448 7.49 16.76 13.86
CA LYS A 448 8.50 17.52 14.60
C LYS A 448 8.93 16.78 15.86
N TRP A 449 9.47 15.56 15.68
CA TRP A 449 9.69 14.62 16.79
C TRP A 449 10.67 15.11 17.86
N LYS A 450 11.64 15.96 17.52
CA LYS A 450 12.58 16.53 18.49
C LYS A 450 11.90 17.51 19.44
N GLU A 451 11.17 18.48 18.88
CA GLU A 451 10.40 19.46 19.65
C GLU A 451 9.32 18.76 20.48
N ALA A 452 8.59 17.80 19.89
CA ALA A 452 7.60 16.99 20.60
C ALA A 452 8.19 16.28 21.84
N ARG A 453 9.40 15.73 21.71
CA ARG A 453 10.11 15.10 22.83
C ARG A 453 10.44 16.10 23.94
N GLU A 454 10.93 17.30 23.60
CA GLU A 454 11.25 18.34 24.58
C GLU A 454 10.00 18.73 25.39
N TYR A 455 8.84 18.87 24.75
CA TYR A 455 7.57 19.10 25.46
C TYR A 455 7.15 17.92 26.33
N TYR A 456 7.31 16.66 25.88
CA TYR A 456 7.02 15.50 26.73
C TYR A 456 7.94 15.39 27.94
N GLU A 457 9.23 15.69 27.79
CA GLU A 457 10.21 15.74 28.89
C GLU A 457 9.85 16.83 29.89
N GLN A 458 9.40 18.01 29.43
CA GLN A 458 8.89 19.05 30.31
C GLN A 458 7.60 18.64 31.06
N ALA A 459 6.66 17.99 30.37
CA ALA A 459 5.41 17.52 30.99
C ALA A 459 5.68 16.49 32.09
N ILE A 460 6.56 15.52 31.84
CA ILE A 460 6.86 14.48 32.84
C ILE A 460 7.62 15.03 34.04
N ASP A 461 8.52 15.99 33.85
CA ASP A 461 9.23 16.64 34.95
C ASP A 461 8.27 17.43 35.84
N GLN A 462 7.30 18.15 35.26
CA GLN A 462 6.24 18.82 36.02
C GLN A 462 5.36 17.81 36.78
N MET A 463 4.97 16.69 36.17
CA MET A 463 4.18 15.64 36.83
C MET A 463 4.92 14.98 38.01
N ARG A 464 6.23 14.75 37.87
CA ARG A 464 7.09 14.17 38.91
C ARG A 464 7.33 15.14 40.06
N ASN A 465 7.45 16.44 39.76
CA ASN A 465 7.68 17.50 40.75
C ASN A 465 6.39 17.97 41.44
N ASN A 466 5.21 17.55 40.95
CA ASN A 466 3.93 17.86 41.59
C ASN A 466 3.84 17.28 43.01
N LYS A 467 3.03 17.90 43.88
CA LYS A 467 2.82 17.42 45.27
C LYS A 467 1.32 17.17 45.51
N PRO A 468 0.88 15.90 45.59
CA PRO A 468 1.67 14.66 45.47
C PRO A 468 2.16 14.37 44.04
N PRO A 469 3.24 13.57 43.86
CA PRO A 469 3.73 13.19 42.54
C PRO A 469 2.69 12.43 41.73
N ARG A 470 2.53 12.79 40.46
CA ARG A 470 1.55 12.18 39.55
C ARG A 470 2.14 10.98 38.83
N THR A 471 2.48 9.95 39.60
CA THR A 471 3.21 8.80 39.07
C THR A 471 2.42 8.03 38.01
N ARG A 472 1.10 7.87 38.18
CA ARG A 472 0.21 7.23 37.19
C ARG A 472 0.22 7.96 35.84
N ASP A 473 0.06 9.29 35.83
CA ASP A 473 0.03 10.10 34.60
C ASP A 473 1.36 10.07 33.85
N SER A 474 2.48 9.99 34.59
CA SER A 474 3.81 9.91 33.98
C SER A 474 3.98 8.70 33.05
N ALA A 475 3.25 7.60 33.28
CA ALA A 475 3.28 6.42 32.40
C ALA A 475 2.80 6.73 30.97
N HIS A 476 1.76 7.57 30.82
CA HIS A 476 1.24 7.95 29.51
C HIS A 476 2.26 8.79 28.72
N VAL A 477 2.99 9.67 29.41
CA VAL A 477 4.03 10.49 28.80
C VAL A 477 5.25 9.65 28.40
N LEU A 478 5.70 8.75 29.28
CA LEU A 478 6.81 7.83 29.01
C LEU A 478 6.56 6.96 27.76
N GLN A 479 5.33 6.47 27.58
CA GLN A 479 4.98 5.67 26.41
C GLN A 479 5.11 6.48 25.10
N LYS A 480 4.80 7.78 25.11
CA LYS A 480 4.95 8.67 23.94
C LYS A 480 6.41 9.00 23.67
N ILE A 481 7.21 9.21 24.71
CA ILE A 481 8.67 9.36 24.60
C ILE A 481 9.28 8.10 23.99
N ALA A 482 8.90 6.90 24.48
CA ALA A 482 9.35 5.62 23.94
C ALA A 482 9.02 5.46 22.45
N LEU A 483 7.85 5.94 22.00
CA LEU A 483 7.45 5.89 20.60
C LEU A 483 8.36 6.77 19.72
N ILE A 484 8.70 7.98 20.17
CA ILE A 484 9.63 8.87 19.47
C ILE A 484 11.04 8.26 19.44
N LEU A 485 11.54 7.77 20.58
CA LEU A 485 12.85 7.13 20.68
C LEU A 485 13.00 5.95 19.72
N LYS A 486 11.94 5.14 19.59
CA LYS A 486 11.89 4.04 18.62
C LYS A 486 12.01 4.54 17.17
N GLN A 487 11.35 5.65 16.81
CA GLN A 487 11.49 6.23 15.46
C GLN A 487 12.90 6.78 15.22
N GLN A 488 13.54 7.31 16.27
CA GLN A 488 14.95 7.73 16.27
C GLN A 488 15.94 6.56 16.31
N GLN A 489 15.48 5.31 16.26
CA GLN A 489 16.28 4.08 16.38
C GLN A 489 17.05 3.91 17.70
N LYS A 490 16.66 4.67 18.74
CA LYS A 490 17.21 4.59 20.10
C LYS A 490 16.46 3.54 20.91
N TYR A 491 16.62 2.27 20.52
CA TYR A 491 15.78 1.19 21.04
C TYR A 491 16.00 0.88 22.52
N ASP A 492 17.22 1.06 23.05
CA ASP A 492 17.50 0.80 24.46
C ASP A 492 16.82 1.83 25.37
N GLU A 493 16.91 3.13 25.05
CA GLU A 493 16.19 4.19 25.75
C GLU A 493 14.66 3.96 25.64
N ALA A 494 14.17 3.56 24.46
CA ALA A 494 12.74 3.27 24.26
C ALA A 494 12.27 2.08 25.11
N LEU A 495 13.11 1.05 25.25
CA LEU A 495 12.81 -0.14 26.04
C LEU A 495 12.74 0.21 27.54
N ASP A 496 13.69 1.00 28.04
CA ASP A 496 13.69 1.46 29.43
C ASP A 496 12.43 2.28 29.76
N ASN A 497 12.05 3.23 28.90
CA ASN A 497 10.82 4.00 29.07
C ASN A 497 9.55 3.12 29.07
N ASN A 498 9.49 2.12 28.19
CA ASN A 498 8.36 1.16 28.16
C ASN A 498 8.34 0.25 29.40
N GLN A 499 9.50 -0.17 29.92
CA GLN A 499 9.59 -0.97 31.15
C GLN A 499 9.21 -0.16 32.39
N GLN A 500 9.62 1.12 32.46
CA GLN A 500 9.17 2.03 33.50
C GLN A 500 7.65 2.24 33.44
N THR A 501 7.09 2.42 32.24
CA THR A 501 5.65 2.51 32.00
C THR A 501 4.91 1.28 32.53
N LEU A 502 5.39 0.07 32.20
CA LEU A 502 4.83 -1.19 32.69
C LEU A 502 4.87 -1.28 34.22
N LYS A 503 6.03 -0.99 34.84
CA LYS A 503 6.18 -1.01 36.32
C LYS A 503 5.21 -0.07 37.01
N ILE A 504 5.01 1.12 36.46
CA ILE A 504 4.02 2.07 37.00
C ILE A 504 2.63 1.47 36.89
N GLN A 505 2.25 0.95 35.72
CA GLN A 505 0.91 0.40 35.50
C GLN A 505 0.62 -0.83 36.38
N GLU A 506 1.60 -1.69 36.64
CA GLU A 506 1.47 -2.84 37.56
C GLU A 506 1.18 -2.42 39.01
N ILE A 507 1.49 -1.18 39.41
CA ILE A 507 1.13 -0.65 40.74
C ILE A 507 -0.35 -0.27 40.81
N TYR A 508 -0.91 0.25 39.71
CA TYR A 508 -2.25 0.85 39.69
C TYR A 508 -3.33 -0.07 39.11
N TYR A 509 -2.97 -1.09 38.34
CA TYR A 509 -3.90 -1.97 37.65
C TYR A 509 -3.65 -3.45 37.98
N PRO A 510 -4.71 -4.27 38.07
CA PRO A 510 -4.59 -5.73 38.17
C PRO A 510 -3.80 -6.32 36.99
N SER A 511 -3.14 -7.46 37.21
CA SER A 511 -2.25 -8.11 36.25
C SER A 511 -2.93 -8.57 34.94
N ASP A 512 -4.26 -8.67 34.93
CA ASP A 512 -5.13 -9.00 33.80
C ASP A 512 -5.80 -7.78 33.15
N HIS A 513 -5.37 -6.57 33.50
CA HIS A 513 -5.93 -5.35 32.92
C HIS A 513 -5.39 -5.06 31.50
N ILE A 514 -6.24 -4.56 30.61
CA ILE A 514 -5.91 -4.33 29.18
C ILE A 514 -4.76 -3.33 28.95
N VAL A 515 -4.57 -2.39 29.88
CA VAL A 515 -3.47 -1.42 29.85
C VAL A 515 -2.11 -2.11 30.00
N ILE A 516 -2.03 -3.15 30.83
CA ILE A 516 -0.82 -3.98 30.97
C ILE A 516 -0.53 -4.70 29.66
N ALA A 517 -1.54 -5.30 29.02
CA ALA A 517 -1.38 -5.93 27.72
C ALA A 517 -0.85 -4.95 26.65
N SER A 518 -1.33 -3.71 26.67
CA SER A 518 -0.85 -2.65 25.75
C SER A 518 0.63 -2.33 25.95
N SER A 519 1.09 -2.22 27.20
CA SER A 519 2.50 -1.99 27.51
C SER A 519 3.40 -3.18 27.19
N LEU A 520 2.95 -4.41 27.46
CA LEU A 520 3.64 -5.63 27.05
C LEU A 520 3.79 -5.67 25.52
N ASN A 521 2.76 -5.30 24.77
CA ASN A 521 2.82 -5.20 23.31
C ASN A 521 3.82 -4.11 22.85
N SER A 522 3.84 -2.93 23.50
CA SER A 522 4.84 -1.88 23.21
C SER A 522 6.28 -2.35 23.46
N ILE A 523 6.52 -3.09 24.55
CA ILE A 523 7.83 -3.71 24.84
C ILE A 523 8.20 -4.73 23.75
N GLY A 524 7.27 -5.61 23.38
CA GLY A 524 7.47 -6.60 22.32
C GLY A 524 7.83 -5.96 20.98
N VAL A 525 7.22 -4.82 20.64
CA VAL A 525 7.56 -4.07 19.40
C VAL A 525 8.99 -3.52 19.45
N THR A 526 9.43 -2.99 20.58
CA THR A 526 10.80 -2.48 20.74
C THR A 526 11.83 -3.61 20.69
N LEU A 527 11.58 -4.73 21.39
CA LEU A 527 12.45 -5.91 21.37
C LEU A 527 12.54 -6.54 19.97
N TYR A 528 11.43 -6.57 19.23
CA TYR A 528 11.41 -6.99 17.82
C TYR A 528 12.35 -6.13 16.97
N LYS A 529 12.35 -4.80 17.15
CA LYS A 529 13.27 -3.89 16.44
C LYS A 529 14.74 -4.09 16.83
N GLN A 530 15.01 -4.51 18.06
CA GLN A 530 16.33 -4.97 18.53
C GLN A 530 16.71 -6.36 18.03
N LYS A 531 15.85 -7.04 17.25
CA LYS A 531 16.02 -8.44 16.79
C LYS A 531 16.06 -9.47 17.92
N LYS A 532 15.56 -9.13 19.11
CA LYS A 532 15.39 -10.03 20.25
C LYS A 532 14.05 -10.77 20.15
N TYR A 533 13.97 -11.68 19.20
CA TYR A 533 12.70 -12.30 18.80
C TYR A 533 12.05 -13.17 19.87
N ASP A 534 12.84 -13.94 20.63
CA ASP A 534 12.31 -14.82 21.67
C ASP A 534 11.74 -14.04 22.86
N GLU A 535 12.45 -13.00 23.31
CA GLU A 535 11.95 -12.11 24.36
C GLU A 535 10.67 -11.39 23.89
N ALA A 536 10.67 -10.83 22.68
CA ALA A 536 9.49 -10.17 22.12
C ALA A 536 8.27 -11.10 22.02
N LEU A 537 8.50 -12.38 21.68
CA LEU A 537 7.44 -13.38 21.61
C LEU A 537 6.81 -13.65 22.98
N ASP A 538 7.60 -13.75 24.04
CA ASP A 538 7.09 -13.91 25.42
C ASP A 538 6.15 -12.75 25.81
N TYR A 539 6.60 -11.51 25.57
CA TYR A 539 5.80 -10.32 25.85
C TYR A 539 4.48 -10.30 25.07
N TYR A 540 4.50 -10.67 23.78
CA TYR A 540 3.27 -10.74 22.99
C TYR A 540 2.34 -11.87 23.43
N GLN A 541 2.86 -13.03 23.83
CA GLN A 541 2.03 -14.13 24.34
C GLN A 541 1.35 -13.77 25.66
N ARG A 542 2.06 -13.06 26.55
CA ARG A 542 1.49 -12.52 27.79
C ARG A 542 0.41 -11.48 27.50
N ALA A 543 0.66 -10.55 26.56
CA ALA A 543 -0.33 -9.57 26.14
C ALA A 543 -1.60 -10.22 25.56
N LEU A 544 -1.43 -11.21 24.66
CA LEU A 544 -2.52 -11.94 24.03
C LEU A 544 -3.39 -12.67 25.07
N LYS A 545 -2.76 -13.34 26.04
CA LYS A 545 -3.46 -14.06 27.11
C LYS A 545 -4.34 -13.14 27.96
N ILE A 546 -3.90 -11.91 28.19
CA ILE A 546 -4.69 -10.88 28.88
C ILE A 546 -5.86 -10.42 28.00
N GLN A 547 -5.58 -10.11 26.73
CA GLN A 547 -6.59 -9.64 25.76
C GLN A 547 -7.72 -10.68 25.56
N GLU A 548 -7.39 -11.95 25.41
CA GLU A 548 -8.36 -13.05 25.24
C GLU A 548 -9.20 -13.33 26.51
N LYS A 549 -8.73 -12.91 27.69
CA LYS A 549 -9.42 -13.12 28.99
C LYS A 549 -10.17 -11.90 29.51
N SER A 550 -9.93 -10.71 28.95
CA SER A 550 -10.63 -9.49 29.34
C SER A 550 -12.15 -9.61 29.12
N ASP A 551 -12.95 -8.92 29.94
CA ASP A 551 -14.41 -8.89 29.83
C ASP A 551 -14.91 -7.43 29.62
N PRO A 552 -15.42 -7.07 28.42
CA PRO A 552 -15.50 -7.90 27.21
C PRO A 552 -14.11 -8.13 26.58
N PRO A 553 -13.91 -9.23 25.83
CA PRO A 553 -12.64 -9.50 25.15
C PRO A 553 -12.22 -8.35 24.22
N SER A 554 -10.98 -7.87 24.35
CA SER A 554 -10.41 -6.90 23.42
C SER A 554 -9.95 -7.58 22.12
N ASP A 555 -10.92 -8.08 21.36
CA ASP A 555 -10.70 -8.87 20.15
C ASP A 555 -9.89 -8.11 19.08
N VAL A 556 -10.11 -6.80 18.93
CA VAL A 556 -9.36 -5.96 17.98
C VAL A 556 -7.87 -5.86 18.37
N ASP A 557 -7.56 -5.69 19.66
CA ASP A 557 -6.18 -5.67 20.13
C ASP A 557 -5.53 -7.05 20.06
N ALA A 558 -6.29 -8.11 20.35
CA ALA A 558 -5.85 -9.49 20.19
C ALA A 558 -5.46 -9.77 18.73
N ALA A 559 -6.26 -9.34 17.74
CA ALA A 559 -5.91 -9.49 16.32
C ALA A 559 -4.58 -8.81 15.97
N ARG A 560 -4.34 -7.59 16.48
CA ARG A 560 -3.06 -6.88 16.29
C ARG A 560 -1.89 -7.64 16.93
N THR A 561 -2.05 -8.14 18.15
CA THR A 561 -1.01 -8.94 18.84
C THR A 561 -0.74 -10.26 18.10
N LEU A 562 -1.78 -10.95 17.60
CA LEU A 562 -1.65 -12.15 16.78
C LEU A 562 -0.85 -11.88 15.50
N HIS A 563 -1.07 -10.74 14.82
CA HIS A 563 -0.22 -10.36 13.69
C HIS A 563 1.23 -10.12 14.09
N ASN A 564 1.49 -9.44 15.22
CA ASN A 564 2.84 -9.22 15.70
C ASN A 564 3.56 -10.56 16.00
N ILE A 565 2.87 -11.51 16.61
CA ILE A 565 3.35 -12.89 16.81
C ILE A 565 3.65 -13.55 15.46
N GLY A 566 2.73 -13.47 14.50
CA GLY A 566 2.95 -14.03 13.16
C GLY A 566 4.16 -13.44 12.44
N ILE A 567 4.41 -12.13 12.59
CA ILE A 567 5.60 -11.47 12.05
C ILE A 567 6.88 -12.02 12.69
N ILE A 568 6.91 -12.18 14.02
CA ILE A 568 8.07 -12.77 14.70
C ILE A 568 8.31 -14.20 14.23
N LEU A 569 7.27 -15.02 14.20
CA LEU A 569 7.38 -16.41 13.78
C LEU A 569 7.87 -16.52 12.33
N ARG A 570 7.48 -15.59 11.45
CA ARG A 570 8.04 -15.49 10.10
C ARG A 570 9.54 -15.18 10.11
N GLU A 571 10.00 -14.23 10.93
CA GLU A 571 11.45 -13.97 11.07
C GLU A 571 12.22 -15.17 11.64
N GLN A 572 11.57 -15.96 12.51
CA GLN A 572 12.07 -17.24 13.00
C GLN A 572 11.90 -18.39 12.00
N GLN A 573 11.37 -18.13 10.81
CA GLN A 573 11.10 -19.10 9.75
C GLN A 573 10.07 -20.20 10.10
N LYS A 574 9.26 -19.98 11.14
CA LYS A 574 8.12 -20.82 11.54
C LYS A 574 6.87 -20.43 10.75
N TYR A 575 6.91 -20.63 9.44
CA TYR A 575 5.91 -20.09 8.50
C TYR A 575 4.50 -20.66 8.71
N ASN A 576 4.34 -21.95 9.04
CA ASN A 576 3.03 -22.55 9.30
C ASN A 576 2.35 -21.96 10.54
N GLU A 577 3.10 -21.76 11.62
CA GLU A 577 2.59 -21.10 12.81
C GLU A 577 2.23 -19.64 12.50
N ALA A 578 3.12 -18.91 11.82
CA ALA A 578 2.87 -17.53 11.40
C ALA A 578 1.57 -17.39 10.58
N PHE A 579 1.35 -18.30 9.63
CA PHE A 579 0.14 -18.38 8.83
C PHE A 579 -1.12 -18.58 9.71
N ASN A 580 -1.08 -19.53 10.64
CA ASN A 580 -2.19 -19.79 11.55
C ASN A 580 -2.53 -18.57 12.44
N TYR A 581 -1.51 -17.88 12.95
CA TYR A 581 -1.69 -16.66 13.73
C TYR A 581 -2.32 -15.53 12.91
N HIS A 582 -1.87 -15.32 11.67
CA HIS A 582 -2.48 -14.35 10.76
C HIS A 582 -3.92 -14.70 10.37
N GLN A 583 -4.23 -15.98 10.16
CA GLN A 583 -5.60 -16.43 9.90
C GLN A 583 -6.52 -16.24 11.11
N ARG A 584 -6.05 -16.51 12.33
CA ARG A 584 -6.81 -16.22 13.55
C ARG A 584 -7.11 -14.73 13.67
N ALA A 585 -6.13 -13.87 13.41
CA ALA A 585 -6.32 -12.43 13.42
C ALA A 585 -7.33 -11.96 12.36
N LEU A 586 -7.26 -12.50 11.14
CA LEU A 586 -8.21 -12.22 10.07
C LEU A 586 -9.64 -12.62 10.48
N LYS A 587 -9.83 -13.84 11.01
CA LYS A 587 -11.15 -14.31 11.47
C LYS A 587 -11.76 -13.45 12.56
N ILE A 588 -10.94 -12.88 13.43
CA ILE A 588 -11.41 -11.92 14.44
C ILE A 588 -11.85 -10.64 13.73
N GLN A 589 -11.01 -10.07 12.86
CA GLN A 589 -11.35 -8.84 12.14
C GLN A 589 -12.61 -8.97 11.27
N GLU A 590 -12.83 -10.10 10.60
CA GLU A 590 -14.03 -10.37 9.79
C GLU A 590 -15.34 -10.36 10.59
N ARG A 591 -15.29 -10.49 11.93
CA ARG A 591 -16.48 -10.37 12.80
C ARG A 591 -16.88 -8.92 13.08
N TYR A 592 -15.91 -8.00 12.99
CA TYR A 592 -16.08 -6.60 13.42
C TYR A 592 -16.01 -5.61 12.26
N TYR A 593 -15.42 -6.00 11.13
CA TYR A 593 -15.23 -5.13 9.98
C TYR A 593 -15.89 -5.74 8.74
N PRO A 594 -16.53 -4.91 7.89
CA PRO A 594 -16.99 -5.33 6.57
C PRO A 594 -15.85 -5.95 5.74
N SER A 595 -16.21 -6.86 4.83
CA SER A 595 -15.22 -7.60 4.02
C SER A 595 -14.33 -6.72 3.14
N ASP A 596 -14.74 -5.47 2.88
CA ASP A 596 -14.03 -4.47 2.10
C ASP A 596 -13.34 -3.39 2.95
N HIS A 597 -13.21 -3.61 4.26
CA HIS A 597 -12.53 -2.69 5.16
C HIS A 597 -11.00 -2.78 5.05
N ILE A 598 -10.29 -1.65 5.19
CA ILE A 598 -8.83 -1.57 4.98
C ILE A 598 -8.00 -2.46 5.92
N VAL A 599 -8.51 -2.74 7.13
CA VAL A 599 -7.86 -3.64 8.09
C VAL A 599 -7.80 -5.09 7.56
N ILE A 600 -8.82 -5.52 6.82
CA ILE A 600 -8.86 -6.84 6.17
C ILE A 600 -7.78 -6.95 5.08
N ALA A 601 -7.59 -5.89 4.29
CA ALA A 601 -6.52 -5.85 3.28
C ALA A 601 -5.11 -6.05 3.88
N ARG A 602 -4.86 -5.46 5.06
CA ARG A 602 -3.59 -5.65 5.78
C ARG A 602 -3.37 -7.13 6.17
N SER A 603 -4.42 -7.81 6.60
CA SER A 603 -4.38 -9.24 6.91
C SER A 603 -4.07 -10.09 5.69
N PHE A 604 -4.72 -9.81 4.55
CA PHE A 604 -4.39 -10.48 3.29
C PHE A 604 -2.94 -10.28 2.87
N ILE A 605 -2.37 -9.07 3.01
CA ILE A 605 -0.96 -8.84 2.71
C ILE A 605 -0.03 -9.70 3.59
N LEU A 606 -0.30 -9.76 4.90
CA LEU A 606 0.51 -10.53 5.83
C LEU A 606 0.44 -12.04 5.54
N ILE A 607 -0.75 -12.56 5.25
CA ILE A 607 -0.96 -13.96 4.85
C ILE A 607 -0.25 -14.24 3.51
N GLY A 608 -0.47 -13.40 2.51
CA GLY A 608 0.16 -13.53 1.19
C GLY A 608 1.69 -13.53 1.27
N LEU A 609 2.29 -12.74 2.17
CA LEU A 609 3.74 -12.74 2.41
C LEU A 609 4.26 -14.09 2.93
N VAL A 610 3.55 -14.70 3.88
CA VAL A 610 3.94 -16.01 4.40
C VAL A 610 3.81 -17.08 3.31
N LEU A 611 2.71 -17.07 2.55
CA LEU A 611 2.47 -18.00 1.45
C LEU A 611 3.50 -17.86 0.32
N ALA A 612 3.88 -16.63 -0.04
CA ALA A 612 4.90 -16.37 -1.06
C ALA A 612 6.27 -16.96 -0.64
N ILE A 613 6.66 -16.82 0.63
CA ILE A 613 7.90 -17.41 1.17
C ILE A 613 7.84 -18.94 1.15
N GLN A 614 6.67 -19.51 1.42
CA GLN A 614 6.42 -20.95 1.31
C GLN A 614 6.35 -21.46 -0.14
N ARG A 615 6.53 -20.58 -1.13
CA ARG A 615 6.40 -20.87 -2.57
C ARG A 615 5.00 -21.31 -3.00
N ASN A 616 3.98 -20.98 -2.21
CA ASN A 616 2.60 -21.12 -2.61
C ASN A 616 2.14 -19.86 -3.36
N SER A 617 2.66 -19.71 -4.58
CA SER A 617 2.51 -18.49 -5.36
C SER A 617 1.07 -18.22 -5.80
N ASN A 618 0.24 -19.24 -6.00
CA ASN A 618 -1.15 -19.06 -6.45
C ASN A 618 -2.01 -18.44 -5.33
N ASP A 619 -1.95 -19.02 -4.13
CA ASP A 619 -2.73 -18.51 -3.00
C ASP A 619 -2.20 -17.13 -2.57
N ALA A 620 -0.88 -16.93 -2.59
CA ALA A 620 -0.29 -15.61 -2.33
C ALA A 620 -0.81 -14.53 -3.28
N LEU A 621 -0.91 -14.86 -4.58
CA LEU A 621 -1.43 -13.97 -5.61
C LEU A 621 -2.90 -13.60 -5.35
N ASP A 622 -3.75 -14.57 -5.00
CA ASP A 622 -5.16 -14.33 -4.63
C ASP A 622 -5.29 -13.33 -3.47
N TYR A 623 -4.58 -13.57 -2.38
CA TYR A 623 -4.60 -12.68 -1.22
C TYR A 623 -4.12 -11.26 -1.57
N TYR A 624 -3.05 -11.12 -2.36
CA TYR A 624 -2.60 -9.79 -2.77
C TYR A 624 -3.59 -9.08 -3.71
N GLN A 625 -4.26 -9.80 -4.61
CA GLN A 625 -5.29 -9.22 -5.48
C GLN A 625 -6.52 -8.76 -4.69
N ARG A 626 -6.94 -9.54 -3.69
CA ARG A 626 -8.02 -9.15 -2.77
C ARG A 626 -7.64 -7.91 -1.97
N ALA A 627 -6.42 -7.84 -1.45
CA ALA A 627 -5.92 -6.66 -0.76
C ALA A 627 -5.89 -5.42 -1.67
N LEU A 628 -5.40 -5.56 -2.91
CA LEU A 628 -5.36 -4.48 -3.89
C LEU A 628 -6.75 -3.96 -4.25
N THR A 629 -7.74 -4.87 -4.37
CA THR A 629 -9.13 -4.51 -4.67
C THR A 629 -9.73 -3.62 -3.58
N ILE A 630 -9.52 -4.00 -2.32
CA ILE A 630 -9.96 -3.21 -1.16
C ILE A 630 -9.26 -1.85 -1.13
N GLN A 631 -7.93 -1.84 -1.31
CA GLN A 631 -7.14 -0.60 -1.29
C GLN A 631 -7.54 0.39 -2.39
N LYS A 632 -7.86 -0.09 -3.60
CA LYS A 632 -8.35 0.76 -4.70
C LYS A 632 -9.74 1.35 -4.45
N LYS A 633 -10.58 0.70 -3.62
CA LYS A 633 -11.89 1.22 -3.22
C LYS A 633 -11.76 2.29 -2.13
N TYR A 634 -10.84 2.09 -1.19
CA TYR A 634 -10.72 2.93 0.01
C TYR A 634 -9.84 4.16 -0.19
N TYR A 635 -8.72 4.03 -0.90
CA TYR A 635 -7.79 5.14 -1.12
C TYR A 635 -8.12 5.90 -2.41
N PRO A 636 -7.72 7.18 -2.53
CA PRO A 636 -7.65 7.86 -3.83
C PRO A 636 -6.87 7.00 -4.83
N ALA A 637 -7.08 7.22 -6.13
CA ALA A 637 -6.48 6.42 -7.21
C ALA A 637 -4.93 6.28 -7.15
N VAL A 638 -4.27 7.03 -6.26
CA VAL A 638 -2.83 7.15 -6.09
C VAL A 638 -2.49 7.06 -4.59
N HIS A 639 -1.97 5.91 -4.12
CA HIS A 639 -1.59 5.67 -2.71
C HIS A 639 -0.42 4.68 -2.58
N VAL A 640 0.43 4.86 -1.55
CA VAL A 640 1.65 4.05 -1.33
C VAL A 640 1.33 2.56 -1.13
N ASP A 641 0.23 2.26 -0.44
CA ASP A 641 -0.18 0.87 -0.19
C ASP A 641 -0.63 0.14 -1.46
N ILE A 642 -1.26 0.86 -2.40
CA ILE A 642 -1.61 0.32 -3.72
C ILE A 642 -0.32 -0.08 -4.45
N THR A 643 0.68 0.81 -4.48
CA THR A 643 2.00 0.52 -5.09
C THR A 643 2.68 -0.68 -4.43
N SER A 644 2.60 -0.80 -3.10
CA SER A 644 3.18 -1.95 -2.37
C SER A 644 2.54 -3.28 -2.78
N SER A 645 1.21 -3.32 -2.90
CA SER A 645 0.48 -4.51 -3.34
C SER A 645 0.79 -4.86 -4.79
N LEU A 646 0.84 -3.87 -5.70
CA LEU A 646 1.23 -4.08 -7.10
C LEU A 646 2.62 -4.71 -7.23
N ASN A 647 3.61 -4.21 -6.46
CA ASN A 647 4.97 -4.75 -6.46
C ASN A 647 5.03 -6.19 -5.91
N LYS A 648 4.24 -6.51 -4.88
CA LYS A 648 4.15 -7.88 -4.34
C LYS A 648 3.53 -8.84 -5.35
N ILE A 649 2.49 -8.42 -6.06
CA ILE A 649 1.88 -9.19 -7.15
C ILE A 649 2.91 -9.44 -8.26
N ALA A 650 3.60 -8.39 -8.72
CA ALA A 650 4.63 -8.51 -9.75
C ALA A 650 5.73 -9.50 -9.33
N ALA A 651 6.21 -9.43 -8.09
CA ALA A 651 7.22 -10.37 -7.58
C ALA A 651 6.76 -11.83 -7.62
N VAL A 652 5.51 -12.11 -7.21
CA VAL A 652 4.95 -13.47 -7.26
C VAL A 652 4.79 -13.96 -8.71
N LEU A 653 4.38 -13.08 -9.63
CA LEU A 653 4.25 -13.41 -11.05
C LEU A 653 5.61 -13.71 -11.70
N VAL A 654 6.67 -12.98 -11.31
CA VAL A 654 8.05 -13.30 -11.72
C VAL A 654 8.46 -14.69 -11.27
N ASP A 655 8.13 -15.07 -10.03
CA ASP A 655 8.43 -16.41 -9.51
C ASP A 655 7.62 -17.51 -10.22
N GLN A 656 6.43 -17.19 -10.74
CA GLN A 656 5.63 -18.07 -11.60
C GLN A 656 6.13 -18.12 -13.06
N GLY A 657 7.08 -17.27 -13.44
CA GLY A 657 7.55 -17.14 -14.83
C GLY A 657 6.61 -16.35 -15.75
N LYS A 658 5.59 -15.70 -15.21
CA LYS A 658 4.62 -14.86 -15.94
C LYS A 658 5.14 -13.43 -16.07
N TYR A 659 6.19 -13.26 -16.85
CA TYR A 659 6.94 -12.01 -16.88
C TYR A 659 6.17 -10.83 -17.50
N ASP A 660 5.33 -11.06 -18.51
CA ASP A 660 4.56 -9.98 -19.17
C ASP A 660 3.45 -9.43 -18.25
N GLU A 661 2.76 -10.32 -17.52
CA GLU A 661 1.83 -9.90 -16.46
C GLU A 661 2.57 -9.14 -15.35
N ALA A 662 3.75 -9.62 -14.95
CA ALA A 662 4.57 -8.92 -13.94
C ALA A 662 4.95 -7.50 -14.39
N LEU A 663 5.39 -7.34 -15.65
CA LEU A 663 5.68 -6.02 -16.24
C LEU A 663 4.46 -5.11 -16.18
N HIS A 664 3.28 -5.60 -16.56
CA HIS A 664 2.04 -4.82 -16.49
C HIS A 664 1.74 -4.28 -15.07
N TYR A 665 1.90 -5.12 -14.04
CA TYR A 665 1.73 -4.66 -12.65
C TYR A 665 2.84 -3.69 -12.20
N THR A 666 4.08 -3.88 -12.65
CA THR A 666 5.19 -2.95 -12.38
C THR A 666 4.98 -1.61 -13.09
N GLU A 667 4.39 -1.58 -14.28
CA GLU A 667 3.99 -0.36 -15.00
C GLU A 667 2.91 0.42 -14.24
N GLN A 668 1.86 -0.26 -13.76
CA GLN A 668 0.85 0.36 -12.90
C GLN A 668 1.49 0.94 -11.62
N ALA A 669 2.41 0.20 -11.00
CA ALA A 669 3.13 0.68 -9.82
C ALA A 669 3.94 1.94 -10.13
N LEU A 670 4.62 1.98 -11.28
CA LEU A 670 5.38 3.14 -11.75
C LEU A 670 4.47 4.35 -11.98
N GLU A 671 3.31 4.16 -12.59
CA GLU A 671 2.33 5.23 -12.83
C GLU A 671 1.84 5.83 -11.50
N CYS A 672 1.46 4.98 -10.54
CA CYS A 672 1.08 5.43 -9.19
C CYS A 672 2.22 6.21 -8.51
N GLN A 673 3.46 5.72 -8.61
CA GLN A 673 4.63 6.35 -8.00
C GLN A 673 4.95 7.72 -8.63
N ASN A 674 4.82 7.84 -9.95
CA ASN A 674 5.04 9.10 -10.69
C ASN A 674 3.99 10.16 -10.35
N LYS A 675 2.77 9.76 -9.97
CA LYS A 675 1.72 10.68 -9.49
C LYS A 675 1.90 11.06 -8.01
N LEU A 676 2.41 10.15 -7.18
CA LEU A 676 2.65 10.40 -5.73
C LEU A 676 3.81 11.35 -5.46
N TYR A 677 4.89 11.25 -6.24
CA TYR A 677 6.13 11.94 -5.96
C TYR A 677 6.54 12.83 -7.14
N PRO A 678 7.12 14.02 -6.90
CA PRO A 678 7.78 14.79 -7.95
C PRO A 678 8.80 13.92 -8.68
N THR A 679 8.92 14.08 -10.00
CA THR A 679 9.80 13.28 -10.87
C THR A 679 11.21 13.16 -10.28
N GLY A 680 11.62 11.93 -9.91
CA GLY A 680 12.97 11.60 -9.44
C GLY A 680 13.09 11.00 -8.04
N HIS A 681 12.01 10.86 -7.26
CA HIS A 681 12.09 10.28 -5.91
C HIS A 681 12.69 8.86 -5.87
N ALA A 682 13.42 8.52 -4.80
CA ALA A 682 14.16 7.25 -4.64
C ALA A 682 13.31 5.98 -4.82
N ASN A 683 12.02 6.06 -4.49
CA ASN A 683 11.08 4.95 -4.68
C ASN A 683 10.83 4.63 -6.17
N ILE A 684 10.95 5.61 -7.08
CA ILE A 684 10.86 5.38 -8.53
C ILE A 684 12.05 4.53 -8.99
N ALA A 685 13.26 4.81 -8.47
CA ALA A 685 14.45 4.02 -8.78
C ALA A 685 14.30 2.54 -8.36
N GLN A 686 13.56 2.26 -7.28
CA GLN A 686 13.27 0.88 -6.87
C GLN A 686 12.41 0.13 -7.89
N ILE A 687 11.38 0.78 -8.44
CA ILE A 687 10.52 0.18 -9.47
C ILE A 687 11.31 -0.06 -10.77
N LEU A 688 12.18 0.88 -11.16
CA LEU A 688 13.07 0.71 -12.30
C LEU A 688 14.02 -0.48 -12.11
N ASP A 689 14.55 -0.69 -10.90
CA ASP A 689 15.33 -1.90 -10.62
C ASP A 689 14.51 -3.18 -10.72
N ASP A 690 13.22 -3.15 -10.37
CA ASP A 690 12.34 -4.30 -10.50
C ASP A 690 12.06 -4.64 -11.97
N PHE A 691 11.89 -3.64 -12.85
CA PHE A 691 11.92 -3.85 -14.30
C PHE A 691 13.23 -4.53 -14.74
N GLY A 692 14.38 -4.02 -14.29
CA GLY A 692 15.68 -4.59 -14.62
C GLY A 692 15.80 -6.07 -14.21
N LYS A 693 15.30 -6.43 -13.02
CA LYS A 693 15.25 -7.82 -12.55
C LYS A 693 14.36 -8.70 -13.42
N ILE A 694 13.20 -8.20 -13.85
CA ILE A 694 12.27 -8.94 -14.73
C ILE A 694 12.94 -9.19 -16.08
N TYR A 695 13.57 -8.18 -16.68
CA TYR A 695 14.26 -8.31 -17.97
C TYR A 695 15.46 -9.26 -17.91
N ILE A 696 16.22 -9.30 -16.81
CA ILE A 696 17.25 -10.33 -16.58
C ILE A 696 16.64 -11.74 -16.64
N LYS A 697 15.45 -11.97 -16.06
CA LYS A 697 14.76 -13.27 -16.09
C LYS A 697 14.27 -13.66 -17.48
N GLN A 698 13.95 -12.67 -18.32
CA GLN A 698 13.64 -12.85 -19.74
C GLN A 698 14.90 -13.00 -20.63
N PHE A 699 16.12 -12.97 -20.06
CA PHE A 699 17.39 -12.96 -20.80
C PHE A 699 17.59 -11.71 -21.69
N LYS A 700 16.83 -10.63 -21.44
CA LYS A 700 16.88 -9.35 -22.13
C LYS A 700 17.82 -8.38 -21.40
N TYR A 701 19.12 -8.61 -21.55
CA TYR A 701 20.12 -7.94 -20.72
C TYR A 701 20.36 -6.46 -21.08
N ASN A 702 20.08 -6.04 -22.31
CA ASN A 702 20.27 -4.64 -22.70
C ASN A 702 19.19 -3.76 -22.09
N GLU A 703 17.93 -4.20 -22.17
CA GLU A 703 16.80 -3.55 -21.52
C GLU A 703 17.00 -3.50 -20.01
N ALA A 704 17.45 -4.61 -19.40
CA ALA A 704 17.78 -4.62 -17.98
C ALA A 704 18.86 -3.59 -17.61
N PHE A 705 19.89 -3.44 -18.45
CA PHE A 705 20.93 -2.42 -18.25
C PHE A 705 20.34 -1.01 -18.31
N ASP A 706 19.48 -0.71 -19.28
CA ASP A 706 18.87 0.61 -19.45
C ASP A 706 18.05 1.01 -18.22
N TYR A 707 17.24 0.10 -17.68
CA TYR A 707 16.46 0.36 -16.46
C TYR A 707 17.33 0.55 -15.23
N HIS A 708 18.33 -0.31 -15.01
CA HIS A 708 19.27 -0.14 -13.88
C HIS A 708 20.13 1.13 -14.02
N GLN A 709 20.47 1.55 -15.24
CA GLN A 709 21.18 2.79 -15.49
C GLN A 709 20.29 4.01 -15.19
N GLN A 710 19.00 3.97 -15.56
CA GLN A 710 18.05 5.02 -15.19
C GLN A 710 17.89 5.12 -13.66
N ALA A 711 17.77 3.98 -12.96
CA ALA A 711 17.73 3.93 -11.50
C ALA A 711 18.99 4.52 -10.86
N LEU A 712 20.17 4.20 -11.40
CA LEU A 712 21.45 4.79 -10.97
C LEU A 712 21.48 6.30 -11.14
N LYS A 713 21.16 6.80 -12.34
CA LYS A 713 21.11 8.25 -12.65
C LYS A 713 20.17 9.00 -11.71
N MET A 714 19.02 8.40 -11.38
CA MET A 714 18.11 8.95 -10.39
C MET A 714 18.77 9.00 -9.01
N ARG A 715 19.36 7.91 -8.51
CA ARG A 715 20.00 7.89 -7.19
C ARG A 715 21.17 8.87 -7.08
N GLU A 716 22.00 9.00 -8.10
CA GLU A 716 23.12 9.95 -8.14
C GLU A 716 22.67 11.42 -8.07
N LYS A 717 21.44 11.73 -8.51
CA LYS A 717 20.87 13.09 -8.40
C LYS A 717 20.48 13.47 -6.97
N TYR A 718 20.06 12.51 -6.14
CA TYR A 718 19.50 12.77 -4.80
C TYR A 718 20.46 12.43 -3.66
N TYR A 719 21.34 11.46 -3.89
CA TYR A 719 22.25 10.96 -2.87
C TYR A 719 23.69 11.33 -3.18
N PRO A 720 24.54 11.54 -2.16
CA PRO A 720 25.96 11.75 -2.38
C PRO A 720 26.59 10.51 -3.05
N PRO A 721 27.68 10.67 -3.82
CA PRO A 721 28.27 9.59 -4.63
C PRO A 721 28.68 8.32 -3.87
N ASP A 722 28.83 8.41 -2.55
CA ASP A 722 29.19 7.33 -1.65
C ASP A 722 27.99 6.74 -0.90
N HIS A 723 26.75 7.13 -1.21
CA HIS A 723 25.57 6.57 -0.55
C HIS A 723 25.35 5.08 -0.87
N ILE A 724 24.90 4.30 0.13
CA ILE A 724 24.77 2.83 0.02
C ILE A 724 23.86 2.36 -1.12
N THR A 725 22.81 3.11 -1.46
CA THR A 725 21.90 2.77 -2.57
C THR A 725 22.56 2.88 -3.95
N ILE A 726 23.64 3.64 -4.07
CA ILE A 726 24.46 3.70 -5.30
C ILE A 726 25.25 2.40 -5.46
N ALA A 727 25.75 1.84 -4.35
CA ALA A 727 26.41 0.52 -4.37
C ALA A 727 25.46 -0.61 -4.80
N ASP A 728 24.18 -0.53 -4.44
CA ASP A 728 23.14 -1.47 -4.91
C ASP A 728 22.96 -1.37 -6.43
N SER A 729 22.87 -0.17 -6.98
CA SER A 729 22.80 0.06 -8.44
C SER A 729 24.00 -0.55 -9.17
N PHE A 730 25.22 -0.30 -8.67
CA PHE A 730 26.44 -0.87 -9.26
C PHE A 730 26.43 -2.40 -9.19
N SER A 731 25.92 -2.99 -8.11
CA SER A 731 25.77 -4.44 -7.99
C SER A 731 24.76 -5.01 -8.98
N PHE A 732 23.65 -4.31 -9.25
CA PHE A 732 22.69 -4.73 -10.28
C PHE A 732 23.28 -4.66 -11.69
N ILE A 733 23.97 -3.56 -12.03
CA ILE A 733 24.65 -3.40 -13.33
C ILE A 733 25.75 -4.45 -13.51
N SER A 734 26.56 -4.69 -12.47
CA SER A 734 27.57 -5.76 -12.47
C SER A 734 26.97 -7.12 -12.79
N LYS A 735 25.81 -7.44 -12.19
CA LYS A 735 25.10 -8.69 -12.45
C LYS A 735 24.64 -8.81 -13.90
N VAL A 736 24.18 -7.71 -14.52
CA VAL A 736 23.82 -7.68 -15.95
C VAL A 736 25.04 -8.01 -16.82
N PHE A 737 26.16 -7.30 -16.63
CA PHE A 737 27.39 -7.56 -17.39
C PHE A 737 27.91 -8.99 -17.19
N SER A 738 27.81 -9.51 -15.96
CA SER A 738 28.17 -10.89 -15.65
C SER A 738 27.32 -11.92 -16.38
N TYR A 739 26.05 -11.63 -16.69
CA TYR A 739 25.21 -12.49 -17.52
C TYR A 739 25.47 -12.34 -19.02
N GLN A 740 25.93 -11.16 -19.46
CA GLN A 740 26.38 -10.92 -20.84
C GLN A 740 27.74 -11.56 -21.16
N GLY A 741 28.47 -12.06 -20.14
CA GLY A 741 29.84 -12.57 -20.30
C GLY A 741 30.91 -11.48 -20.35
N LYS A 742 30.53 -10.22 -20.11
CA LYS A 742 31.41 -9.03 -20.03
C LYS A 742 31.97 -8.92 -18.62
N PHE A 743 32.89 -9.83 -18.31
CA PHE A 743 33.26 -10.05 -16.92
C PHE A 743 34.19 -8.97 -16.33
N ASP A 744 34.97 -8.28 -17.15
CA ASP A 744 35.86 -7.21 -16.68
C ASP A 744 35.05 -5.99 -16.26
N GLU A 745 34.03 -5.60 -17.05
CA GLU A 745 33.07 -4.56 -16.69
C GLU A 745 32.26 -4.96 -15.46
N ALA A 746 31.86 -6.23 -15.35
CA ALA A 746 31.17 -6.73 -14.16
C ALA A 746 32.03 -6.57 -12.90
N LEU A 747 33.33 -6.86 -12.99
CA LEU A 747 34.26 -6.69 -11.86
C LEU A 747 34.47 -5.23 -11.50
N ASP A 748 34.62 -4.32 -12.47
CA ASP A 748 34.75 -2.88 -12.22
C ASP A 748 33.56 -2.33 -11.41
N TYR A 749 32.33 -2.57 -11.88
CA TYR A 749 31.14 -2.12 -11.16
C TYR A 749 31.03 -2.74 -9.76
N GLN A 750 31.36 -4.02 -9.60
CA GLN A 750 31.29 -4.65 -8.27
C GLN A 750 32.38 -4.15 -7.32
N GLN A 751 33.57 -3.81 -7.83
CA GLN A 751 34.64 -3.19 -7.04
C GLN A 751 34.24 -1.78 -6.59
N ARG A 752 33.60 -0.99 -7.46
CA ARG A 752 33.04 0.32 -7.07
C ARG A 752 31.99 0.19 -5.97
N ALA A 753 31.10 -0.81 -6.07
CA ALA A 753 30.14 -1.11 -5.00
C ALA A 753 30.83 -1.50 -3.68
N LEU A 754 31.89 -2.31 -3.75
CA LEU A 754 32.68 -2.73 -2.58
C LEU A 754 33.37 -1.54 -1.90
N ILE A 755 34.00 -0.64 -2.67
CA ILE A 755 34.68 0.56 -2.13
C ILE A 755 33.69 1.44 -1.36
N ILE A 756 32.50 1.68 -1.93
CA ILE A 756 31.45 2.44 -1.24
C ILE A 756 31.05 1.75 0.07
N GLN A 757 30.85 0.43 0.04
CA GLN A 757 30.44 -0.33 1.21
C GLN A 757 31.53 -0.37 2.30
N GLU A 758 32.80 -0.44 1.94
CA GLU A 758 33.94 -0.41 2.87
C GLU A 758 34.04 0.93 3.62
N LYS A 759 33.73 2.05 2.94
CA LYS A 759 33.79 3.40 3.52
C LYS A 759 32.81 3.62 4.69
N TYR A 760 31.70 2.87 4.76
CA TYR A 760 30.60 3.07 5.73
C TYR A 760 30.58 2.07 6.93
N SER A 761 31.66 1.36 7.26
CA SER A 761 31.64 0.30 8.31
C SER A 761 31.67 0.84 9.75
N PRO A 762 30.71 0.49 10.65
CA PRO A 762 30.23 -0.89 10.95
C PRO A 762 28.87 -1.33 10.37
N ASP A 763 28.05 -0.41 9.83
CA ASP A 763 26.68 -0.73 9.37
C ASP A 763 26.63 -1.49 8.02
N SER A 764 27.73 -1.48 7.27
CA SER A 764 27.81 -1.99 5.89
C SER A 764 28.46 -3.39 5.75
N LEU A 765 28.75 -4.09 6.85
CA LEU A 765 29.38 -5.44 6.82
C LEU A 765 28.57 -6.47 6.01
N ALA A 766 27.24 -6.32 6.06
CA ALA A 766 26.31 -7.06 5.22
C ALA A 766 26.52 -6.76 3.72
N GLY A 767 26.74 -5.49 3.35
CA GLY A 767 27.07 -5.09 1.98
C GLY A 767 28.38 -5.72 1.51
N ILE A 768 29.45 -5.52 2.28
CA ILE A 768 30.82 -5.99 1.95
C ILE A 768 30.84 -7.49 1.68
N SER A 769 30.29 -8.29 2.58
CA SER A 769 30.24 -9.75 2.40
C SER A 769 29.43 -10.17 1.15
N THR A 770 28.38 -9.42 0.80
CA THR A 770 27.59 -9.66 -0.42
C THR A 770 28.38 -9.32 -1.66
N SER A 771 29.10 -8.20 -1.67
CA SER A 771 29.96 -7.79 -2.78
C SER A 771 31.07 -8.80 -3.04
N LEU A 772 31.73 -9.30 -1.99
CA LEU A 772 32.74 -10.35 -2.13
C LEU A 772 32.15 -11.65 -2.72
N VAL A 773 30.95 -12.05 -2.30
CA VAL A 773 30.23 -13.20 -2.88
C VAL A 773 29.86 -12.96 -4.35
N ASN A 774 29.50 -11.74 -4.73
CA ASN A 774 29.22 -11.39 -6.12
C ASN A 774 30.51 -11.45 -6.97
N ILE A 775 31.63 -10.91 -6.48
CA ILE A 775 32.95 -11.02 -7.13
C ILE A 775 33.33 -12.49 -7.30
N GLY A 776 33.21 -13.31 -6.26
CA GLY A 776 33.45 -14.74 -6.35
C GLY A 776 32.53 -15.45 -7.35
N SER A 777 31.28 -14.99 -7.49
CA SER A 777 30.34 -15.50 -8.50
C SER A 777 30.74 -15.13 -9.92
N ILE A 778 31.31 -13.93 -10.14
CA ILE A 778 31.83 -13.50 -11.43
C ILE A 778 33.05 -14.35 -11.81
N PHE A 779 34.01 -14.52 -10.91
CA PHE A 779 35.18 -15.39 -11.14
C PHE A 779 34.78 -16.84 -11.41
N LYS A 780 33.78 -17.36 -10.68
CA LYS A 780 33.23 -18.69 -10.94
C LYS A 780 32.71 -18.82 -12.38
N ARG A 781 31.97 -17.82 -12.89
CA ARG A 781 31.45 -17.83 -14.27
C ARG A 781 32.55 -17.66 -15.33
N GLN A 782 33.63 -16.95 -15.00
CA GLN A 782 34.85 -16.89 -15.82
C GLN A 782 35.60 -18.24 -15.88
N GLY A 783 35.28 -19.21 -15.01
CA GLY A 783 36.04 -20.46 -14.86
C GLY A 783 37.26 -20.34 -13.94
N LYS A 784 37.49 -19.16 -13.34
CA LYS A 784 38.56 -18.88 -12.38
C LYS A 784 38.15 -19.34 -10.97
N HIS A 785 38.16 -20.66 -10.79
CA HIS A 785 37.60 -21.31 -9.61
C HIS A 785 38.38 -21.05 -8.31
N ASN A 786 39.71 -20.89 -8.39
CA ASN A 786 40.53 -20.67 -7.20
C ASN A 786 40.32 -19.26 -6.64
N GLU A 787 40.28 -18.26 -7.51
CA GLU A 787 39.96 -16.87 -7.19
C GLU A 787 38.54 -16.78 -6.61
N ALA A 788 37.58 -17.50 -7.21
CA ALA A 788 36.23 -17.57 -6.66
C ALA A 788 36.22 -18.06 -5.20
N ILE A 789 36.96 -19.13 -4.89
CA ILE A 789 37.06 -19.68 -3.54
C ILE A 789 37.71 -18.67 -2.58
N GLU A 790 38.77 -17.97 -2.98
CA GLU A 790 39.43 -16.95 -2.16
C GLU A 790 38.44 -15.84 -1.74
N TYR A 791 37.67 -15.30 -2.69
CA TYR A 791 36.68 -14.26 -2.39
C TYR A 791 35.53 -14.79 -1.51
N TYR A 792 35.07 -16.02 -1.73
CA TYR A 792 34.08 -16.63 -0.84
C TYR A 792 34.62 -16.85 0.58
N GLN A 793 35.87 -17.26 0.73
CA GLN A 793 36.50 -17.42 2.04
C GLN A 793 36.64 -16.09 2.76
N ARG A 794 37.06 -15.02 2.08
CA ARG A 794 37.08 -13.66 2.64
C ARG A 794 35.70 -13.22 3.11
N ALA A 795 34.66 -13.49 2.32
CA ALA A 795 33.27 -13.22 2.72
C ALA A 795 32.87 -14.03 3.97
N LEU A 796 33.28 -15.29 4.05
CA LEU A 796 33.03 -16.18 5.19
C LEU A 796 33.69 -15.65 6.46
N THR A 797 34.96 -15.24 6.41
CA THR A 797 35.69 -14.68 7.56
C THR A 797 35.01 -13.42 8.11
N ILE A 798 34.51 -12.53 7.24
CA ILE A 798 33.73 -11.37 7.67
C ILE A 798 32.41 -11.82 8.32
N GLN A 799 31.75 -12.83 7.73
CA GLN A 799 30.49 -13.34 8.26
C GLN A 799 30.67 -14.00 9.65
N GLU A 800 31.72 -14.81 9.84
CA GLU A 800 32.02 -15.52 11.09
C GLU A 800 32.32 -14.58 12.27
N LYS A 801 32.92 -13.43 12.00
CA LYS A 801 33.28 -12.46 13.05
C LYS A 801 32.06 -11.79 13.70
N TYR A 802 30.92 -11.73 13.01
CA TYR A 802 29.78 -10.90 13.42
C TYR A 802 28.43 -11.62 13.42
N TYR A 803 28.28 -12.69 12.64
CA TYR A 803 27.10 -13.54 12.69
C TYR A 803 27.41 -14.82 13.44
N SER A 804 26.41 -15.37 14.14
CA SER A 804 26.47 -16.73 14.66
C SER A 804 26.69 -17.72 13.50
N SER A 805 27.38 -18.82 13.76
CA SER A 805 27.77 -19.84 12.77
C SER A 805 26.58 -20.51 12.05
N ASN A 806 25.35 -20.27 12.51
CA ASN A 806 24.11 -20.73 11.92
C ASN A 806 23.47 -19.70 10.96
N HIS A 807 24.00 -18.50 10.77
CA HIS A 807 23.31 -17.46 10.00
C HIS A 807 23.18 -17.81 8.50
N ASN A 808 22.04 -17.49 7.87
CA ASN A 808 21.73 -17.85 6.46
C ASN A 808 22.78 -17.38 5.44
N ARG A 809 23.46 -16.26 5.70
CA ARG A 809 24.57 -15.77 4.85
C ARG A 809 25.72 -16.77 4.79
N PHE A 810 26.07 -17.38 5.92
CA PHE A 810 27.11 -18.41 6.02
C PHE A 810 26.74 -19.63 5.18
N ILE A 811 25.50 -20.11 5.33
CA ILE A 811 24.96 -21.24 4.55
C ILE A 811 25.00 -20.97 3.04
N ASN A 812 24.68 -19.75 2.61
CA ASN A 812 24.74 -19.36 1.20
C ASN A 812 26.19 -19.37 0.69
N THR A 813 27.12 -18.74 1.41
CA THR A 813 28.55 -18.72 1.04
C THR A 813 29.13 -20.14 0.96
N LEU A 814 28.86 -21.00 1.95
CA LEU A 814 29.26 -22.42 1.91
C LEU A 814 28.66 -23.16 0.71
N SER A 815 27.39 -22.88 0.38
CA SER A 815 26.74 -23.47 -0.80
C SER A 815 27.42 -23.04 -2.11
N LYS A 816 27.92 -21.80 -2.19
CA LYS A 816 28.69 -21.31 -3.34
C LYS A 816 30.02 -22.04 -3.46
N ILE A 817 30.74 -22.20 -2.35
CA ILE A 817 32.01 -22.95 -2.29
C ILE A 817 31.79 -24.41 -2.70
N ALA A 818 30.78 -25.09 -2.13
CA ALA A 818 30.41 -26.44 -2.50
C ALA A 818 30.12 -26.56 -4.01
N GLY A 819 29.43 -25.57 -4.57
CA GLY A 819 29.15 -25.49 -6.00
C GLY A 819 30.40 -25.28 -6.87
N VAL A 820 31.44 -24.57 -6.40
CA VAL A 820 32.70 -24.43 -7.13
C VAL A 820 33.46 -25.77 -7.15
N PHE A 821 33.57 -26.44 -6.00
CA PHE A 821 34.21 -27.75 -5.93
C PHE A 821 33.48 -28.78 -6.80
N PHE A 822 32.14 -28.76 -6.81
CA PHE A 822 31.35 -29.61 -7.70
C PHE A 822 31.67 -29.37 -9.17
N ASP A 823 31.78 -28.10 -9.60
CA ASP A 823 32.10 -27.74 -10.99
C ASP A 823 33.55 -28.13 -11.37
N GLN A 824 34.48 -28.13 -10.41
CA GLN A 824 35.85 -28.65 -10.58
C GLN A 824 35.92 -30.19 -10.65
N GLY A 825 34.80 -30.91 -10.44
CA GLY A 825 34.80 -32.38 -10.32
C GLY A 825 35.35 -32.89 -8.98
N LYS A 826 35.61 -31.99 -8.03
CA LYS A 826 36.09 -32.23 -6.67
C LYS A 826 34.90 -32.57 -5.76
N TYR A 827 34.33 -33.74 -6.04
CA TYR A 827 33.05 -34.18 -5.47
C TYR A 827 33.12 -34.41 -3.96
N ASP A 828 34.24 -34.90 -3.43
CA ASP A 828 34.41 -35.14 -1.99
C ASP A 828 34.47 -33.84 -1.19
N GLU A 829 35.19 -32.81 -1.65
CA GLU A 829 35.17 -31.50 -0.99
C GLU A 829 33.77 -30.87 -1.05
N ALA A 830 33.11 -30.94 -2.20
CA ALA A 830 31.74 -30.45 -2.36
C ALA A 830 30.75 -31.16 -1.41
N LEU A 831 30.94 -32.48 -1.20
CA LEU A 831 30.13 -33.28 -0.29
C LEU A 831 30.36 -32.86 1.17
N ARG A 832 31.62 -32.63 1.56
CA ARG A 832 31.98 -32.15 2.90
C ARG A 832 31.28 -30.83 3.26
N TYR A 833 31.31 -29.85 2.35
CA TYR A 833 30.62 -28.58 2.57
C TYR A 833 29.10 -28.73 2.60
N ALA A 834 28.54 -29.59 1.73
CA ALA A 834 27.09 -29.86 1.74
C ALA A 834 26.64 -30.54 3.05
N GLN A 835 27.44 -31.45 3.61
CA GLN A 835 27.17 -32.09 4.89
C GLN A 835 27.27 -31.09 6.05
N GLN A 836 28.30 -30.24 6.06
CA GLN A 836 28.41 -29.18 7.06
C GLN A 836 27.17 -28.26 7.06
N ILE A 837 26.66 -27.91 5.88
CA ILE A 837 25.43 -27.11 5.77
C ILE A 837 24.22 -27.89 6.31
N LEU A 838 24.11 -29.19 5.98
CA LEU A 838 23.02 -30.03 6.46
C LEU A 838 23.02 -30.11 7.99
N ASP A 839 24.17 -30.30 8.62
CA ASP A 839 24.30 -30.39 10.08
C ASP A 839 23.89 -29.07 10.76
N ILE A 840 24.26 -27.93 10.17
CA ILE A 840 23.84 -26.60 10.65
C ILE A 840 22.32 -26.45 10.55
N LEU A 841 21.74 -26.80 9.39
CA LEU A 841 20.30 -26.69 9.16
C LEU A 841 19.51 -27.61 10.10
N GLU A 842 19.89 -28.87 10.25
CA GLU A 842 19.19 -29.83 11.10
C GLU A 842 19.28 -29.46 12.59
N LYS A 843 20.43 -28.91 13.04
CA LYS A 843 20.63 -28.54 14.45
C LYS A 843 19.93 -27.24 14.82
N PHE A 844 20.01 -26.22 13.98
CA PHE A 844 19.56 -24.86 14.32
C PHE A 844 18.25 -24.45 13.64
N TYR A 845 17.88 -25.10 12.55
CA TYR A 845 16.67 -24.81 11.77
C TYR A 845 15.93 -26.10 11.39
N PRO A 846 15.53 -26.93 12.37
CA PRO A 846 14.84 -28.19 12.08
C PRO A 846 13.52 -28.00 11.32
N ALA A 847 12.93 -26.79 11.39
CA ALA A 847 11.73 -26.40 10.65
C ALA A 847 12.00 -25.83 9.23
N ASP A 848 13.26 -25.68 8.81
CA ASP A 848 13.62 -25.22 7.45
C ASP A 848 13.66 -26.39 6.47
N TYR A 849 12.52 -27.07 6.36
CA TYR A 849 12.32 -28.27 5.55
C TYR A 849 12.68 -28.03 4.07
N GLY A 850 12.45 -26.81 3.57
CA GLY A 850 12.79 -26.41 2.21
C GLY A 850 14.29 -26.43 1.94
N ASN A 851 15.10 -25.78 2.78
CA ASN A 851 16.56 -25.81 2.61
C ASN A 851 17.17 -27.15 2.95
N ILE A 852 16.66 -27.85 3.99
CA ILE A 852 17.11 -29.22 4.33
C ILE A 852 16.92 -30.13 3.11
N ALA A 853 15.71 -30.18 2.54
CA ALA A 853 15.43 -31.00 1.36
C ALA A 853 16.32 -30.61 0.15
N ARG A 854 16.56 -29.31 -0.08
CA ARG A 854 17.45 -28.84 -1.15
C ARG A 854 18.89 -29.31 -0.96
N ILE A 855 19.42 -29.26 0.27
CA ILE A 855 20.79 -29.68 0.55
C ILE A 855 20.92 -31.20 0.47
N LEU A 856 19.95 -31.96 0.97
CA LEU A 856 19.87 -33.41 0.77
C LEU A 856 19.88 -33.78 -0.72
N GLU A 857 19.17 -33.05 -1.56
CA GLU A 857 19.21 -33.26 -3.01
C GLU A 857 20.57 -32.93 -3.64
N ASN A 858 21.25 -31.89 -3.17
CA ASN A 858 22.60 -31.55 -3.64
C ASN A 858 23.60 -32.64 -3.25
N ILE A 859 23.50 -33.18 -2.03
CA ILE A 859 24.27 -34.35 -1.57
C ILE A 859 23.99 -35.55 -2.47
N GLY A 860 22.71 -35.88 -2.70
CA GLY A 860 22.33 -36.97 -3.60
C GLY A 860 22.84 -36.79 -5.03
N LYS A 861 22.77 -35.56 -5.57
CA LYS A 861 23.34 -35.23 -6.89
C LYS A 861 24.85 -35.44 -6.93
N ASN A 862 25.55 -35.06 -5.87
CA ASN A 862 26.99 -35.24 -5.74
C ASN A 862 27.37 -36.74 -5.72
N LEU A 863 26.72 -37.52 -4.86
CA LEU A 863 26.89 -38.98 -4.80
C LEU A 863 26.54 -39.67 -6.12
N THR A 864 25.51 -39.20 -6.83
CA THR A 864 25.15 -39.70 -8.18
C THR A 864 26.31 -39.48 -9.18
N LYS A 865 27.01 -38.35 -9.12
CA LYS A 865 28.18 -38.08 -9.98
C LYS A 865 29.40 -38.92 -9.62
N GLN A 866 29.54 -39.29 -8.36
CA GLN A 866 30.54 -40.26 -7.90
C GLN A 866 30.18 -41.72 -8.25
N GLY A 867 28.99 -41.98 -8.80
CA GLY A 867 28.51 -43.33 -9.08
C GLY A 867 27.96 -44.09 -7.86
N LYS A 868 27.87 -43.44 -6.68
CA LYS A 868 27.30 -43.99 -5.44
C LYS A 868 25.77 -43.91 -5.45
N TYR A 869 25.14 -44.62 -6.38
CA TYR A 869 23.71 -44.47 -6.65
C TYR A 869 22.80 -44.90 -5.49
N ASN A 870 23.20 -45.89 -4.67
CA ASN A 870 22.40 -46.35 -3.54
C ASN A 870 22.34 -45.31 -2.41
N GLU A 871 23.48 -44.71 -2.06
CA GLU A 871 23.53 -43.63 -1.08
C GLU A 871 22.77 -42.40 -1.59
N ALA A 872 22.98 -42.03 -2.86
CA ALA A 872 22.24 -40.94 -3.51
C ALA A 872 20.72 -41.11 -3.42
N LEU A 873 20.24 -42.34 -3.67
CA LEU A 873 18.83 -42.68 -3.60
C LEU A 873 18.25 -42.45 -2.19
N ASN A 874 18.97 -42.82 -1.13
CA ASN A 874 18.54 -42.60 0.26
C ASN A 874 18.36 -41.10 0.55
N TYR A 875 19.35 -40.28 0.19
CA TYR A 875 19.25 -38.82 0.37
C TYR A 875 18.09 -38.21 -0.44
N HIS A 876 17.88 -38.63 -1.69
CA HIS A 876 16.75 -38.17 -2.50
C HIS A 876 15.39 -38.60 -1.94
N GLN A 877 15.27 -39.83 -1.42
CA GLN A 877 14.05 -40.30 -0.76
C GLN A 877 13.77 -39.57 0.55
N ARG A 878 14.81 -39.26 1.33
CA ARG A 878 14.67 -38.44 2.53
C ARG A 878 14.18 -37.02 2.18
N ALA A 879 14.75 -36.40 1.14
CA ALA A 879 14.27 -35.11 0.65
C ALA A 879 12.81 -35.16 0.15
N LEU A 880 12.43 -36.23 -0.55
CA LEU A 880 11.05 -36.45 -1.00
C LEU A 880 10.08 -36.55 0.17
N ARG A 881 10.39 -37.38 1.18
CA ARG A 881 9.54 -37.54 2.38
C ARG A 881 9.29 -36.21 3.09
N ILE A 882 10.34 -35.42 3.29
CA ILE A 882 10.22 -34.07 3.85
C ILE A 882 9.28 -33.23 2.97
N ARG A 883 9.42 -33.26 1.64
CA ARG A 883 8.54 -32.46 0.78
C ARG A 883 7.08 -32.94 0.79
N GLU A 884 6.84 -34.25 0.84
CA GLU A 884 5.49 -34.82 0.88
C GLU A 884 4.79 -34.57 2.23
N GLU A 885 5.54 -34.44 3.33
CA GLU A 885 4.99 -34.12 4.66
C GLU A 885 4.58 -32.64 4.78
N TYR A 886 5.35 -31.72 4.20
CA TYR A 886 5.18 -30.27 4.43
C TYR A 886 4.50 -29.51 3.28
N TYR A 887 4.55 -30.03 2.06
CA TYR A 887 3.87 -29.41 0.93
C TYR A 887 2.64 -30.23 0.53
N PHE A 888 1.61 -29.56 0.02
CA PHE A 888 0.48 -30.25 -0.60
C PHE A 888 0.95 -31.19 -1.72
N SER A 889 0.22 -32.29 -1.91
CA SER A 889 0.59 -33.39 -2.82
C SER A 889 0.90 -32.98 -4.27
N ASP A 890 0.43 -31.81 -4.70
CA ASP A 890 0.61 -31.28 -6.06
C ASP A 890 1.74 -30.22 -6.15
N HIS A 891 2.58 -30.06 -5.13
CA HIS A 891 3.65 -29.06 -5.14
C HIS A 891 4.80 -29.41 -6.10
N ILE A 892 5.26 -28.44 -6.90
CA ILE A 892 6.22 -28.65 -7.99
C ILE A 892 7.55 -29.26 -7.55
N THR A 893 8.04 -28.94 -6.35
CA THR A 893 9.32 -29.48 -5.84
C THR A 893 9.24 -30.97 -5.51
N ILE A 894 8.04 -31.53 -5.28
CA ILE A 894 7.85 -32.99 -5.14
C ILE A 894 8.17 -33.65 -6.49
N ALA A 895 7.69 -33.08 -7.60
CA ALA A 895 8.00 -33.58 -8.94
C ALA A 895 9.50 -33.58 -9.24
N ASP A 896 10.23 -32.56 -8.80
CA ASP A 896 11.69 -32.49 -8.97
C ASP A 896 12.45 -33.55 -8.17
N SER A 897 12.00 -33.89 -6.96
CA SER A 897 12.57 -34.99 -6.18
C SER A 897 12.30 -36.34 -6.83
N LEU A 898 11.05 -36.57 -7.26
CA LEU A 898 10.65 -37.78 -7.98
C LEU A 898 11.48 -37.97 -9.25
N GLN A 899 11.76 -36.90 -10.00
CA GLN A 899 12.63 -36.97 -11.18
C GLN A 899 14.07 -37.40 -10.84
N LYS A 900 14.66 -36.85 -9.77
CA LYS A 900 16.03 -37.23 -9.33
C LYS A 900 16.10 -38.68 -8.88
N ILE A 901 15.06 -39.18 -8.22
CA ILE A 901 14.91 -40.60 -7.83
C ILE A 901 14.81 -41.47 -9.08
N GLY A 902 13.93 -41.12 -10.03
CA GLY A 902 13.78 -41.84 -11.30
C GLY A 902 15.09 -41.94 -12.08
N PHE A 903 15.87 -40.85 -12.14
CA PHE A 903 17.18 -40.86 -12.78
C PHE A 903 18.20 -41.78 -12.08
N ASN A 904 18.23 -41.80 -10.74
CA ASN A 904 19.11 -42.72 -9.99
C ASN A 904 18.71 -44.18 -10.21
N LEU A 905 17.42 -44.50 -10.19
CA LEU A 905 16.91 -45.84 -10.48
C LEU A 905 17.24 -46.27 -11.92
N TYR A 906 17.13 -45.36 -12.89
CA TYR A 906 17.58 -45.58 -14.26
C TYR A 906 19.07 -45.94 -14.33
N LYS A 907 19.94 -45.22 -13.60
CA LYS A 907 21.38 -45.54 -13.53
C LYS A 907 21.67 -46.89 -12.88
N GLN A 908 20.81 -47.33 -11.98
CA GLN A 908 20.82 -48.69 -11.39
C GLN A 908 20.19 -49.75 -12.30
N LYS A 909 19.75 -49.40 -13.51
CA LYS A 909 19.01 -50.27 -14.45
C LYS A 909 17.64 -50.76 -13.94
N LYS A 910 17.09 -50.12 -12.91
CA LYS A 910 15.72 -50.37 -12.40
C LYS A 910 14.71 -49.56 -13.20
N TYR A 911 14.54 -49.94 -14.45
CA TYR A 911 13.83 -49.12 -15.44
C TYR A 911 12.33 -48.97 -15.17
N ASP A 912 11.64 -50.02 -14.72
CA ASP A 912 10.18 -49.94 -14.48
C ASP A 912 9.85 -49.02 -13.30
N GLU A 913 10.60 -49.10 -12.20
CA GLU A 913 10.48 -48.18 -11.07
C GLU A 913 10.78 -46.73 -11.51
N ALA A 914 11.84 -46.52 -12.30
CA ALA A 914 12.18 -45.20 -12.82
C ALA A 914 11.04 -44.58 -13.64
N VAL A 915 10.37 -45.36 -14.48
CA VAL A 915 9.20 -44.91 -15.25
C VAL A 915 8.04 -44.52 -14.34
N ASP A 916 7.78 -45.28 -13.26
CA ASP A 916 6.71 -44.94 -12.31
C ASP A 916 6.94 -43.59 -11.62
N TYR A 917 8.16 -43.37 -11.11
CA TYR A 917 8.55 -42.09 -10.51
C TYR A 917 8.43 -40.92 -11.49
N HIS A 918 8.85 -41.10 -12.75
CA HIS A 918 8.70 -40.06 -13.77
C HIS A 918 7.24 -39.81 -14.16
N ARG A 919 6.37 -40.83 -14.15
CA ARG A 919 4.92 -40.67 -14.37
C ARG A 919 4.24 -39.91 -13.23
N ARG A 920 4.60 -40.20 -11.98
CA ARG A 920 4.13 -39.43 -10.81
C ARG A 920 4.55 -37.97 -10.91
N ALA A 921 5.82 -37.70 -11.23
CA ALA A 921 6.32 -36.33 -11.44
C ALA A 921 5.55 -35.60 -12.57
N ARG A 922 5.26 -36.30 -13.67
CA ARG A 922 4.49 -35.76 -14.79
C ARG A 922 3.07 -35.37 -14.36
N LYS A 923 2.35 -36.23 -13.64
CA LYS A 923 0.98 -35.96 -13.19
C LYS A 923 0.89 -34.69 -12.34
N ILE A 924 1.85 -34.51 -11.42
CA ILE A 924 1.95 -33.28 -10.61
C ILE A 924 2.16 -32.06 -11.51
N ARG A 925 3.13 -32.13 -12.43
CA ARG A 925 3.42 -31.03 -13.37
C ARG A 925 2.25 -30.72 -14.31
N GLU A 926 1.48 -31.71 -14.75
CA GLU A 926 0.29 -31.54 -15.59
C GLU A 926 -0.83 -30.80 -14.85
N LYS A 927 -1.03 -31.08 -13.56
CA LYS A 927 -1.97 -30.33 -12.71
C LYS A 927 -1.54 -28.89 -12.49
N VAL A 928 -0.25 -28.67 -12.19
CA VAL A 928 0.30 -27.32 -11.96
C VAL A 928 0.31 -26.47 -13.24
N TYR A 929 0.51 -27.11 -14.39
CA TYR A 929 0.56 -26.45 -15.70
C TYR A 929 -0.43 -27.05 -16.72
N PRO A 930 -1.76 -26.77 -16.58
CA PRO A 930 -2.79 -27.39 -17.40
C PRO A 930 -2.68 -27.10 -18.90
N PHE A 931 -2.15 -25.92 -19.25
CA PHE A 931 -2.00 -25.47 -20.63
C PHE A 931 -0.68 -25.90 -21.30
N GLY A 932 0.14 -26.68 -20.59
CA GLY A 932 1.46 -27.13 -21.04
C GLY A 932 2.59 -26.23 -20.55
N HIS A 933 3.71 -26.85 -20.13
CA HIS A 933 4.91 -26.18 -19.66
C HIS A 933 6.16 -26.99 -20.00
N ALA A 934 7.33 -26.34 -20.04
CA ALA A 934 8.61 -26.98 -20.38
C ALA A 934 8.93 -28.18 -19.46
N CYS A 935 8.56 -28.10 -18.17
CA CYS A 935 8.75 -29.18 -17.21
C CYS A 935 7.90 -30.44 -17.52
N VAL A 936 6.70 -30.28 -18.10
CA VAL A 936 5.88 -31.41 -18.54
C VAL A 936 6.57 -32.11 -19.70
N ALA A 937 7.08 -31.35 -20.67
CA ALA A 937 7.86 -31.87 -21.78
C ALA A 937 9.13 -32.60 -21.30
N GLU A 938 9.83 -32.07 -20.29
CA GLU A 938 10.98 -32.73 -19.68
C GLU A 938 10.61 -34.06 -19.01
N SER A 939 9.50 -34.14 -18.29
CA SER A 939 9.01 -35.41 -17.72
C SER A 939 8.71 -36.44 -18.80
N LEU A 940 8.06 -36.03 -19.90
CA LEU A 940 7.77 -36.91 -21.04
C LEU A 940 9.07 -37.43 -21.69
N ASP A 941 10.06 -36.55 -21.89
CA ASP A 941 11.36 -36.94 -22.42
C ASP A 941 12.10 -37.93 -21.52
N ASN A 942 12.08 -37.73 -20.20
CA ASN A 942 12.71 -38.67 -19.27
C ASN A 942 12.04 -40.05 -19.30
N ILE A 943 10.71 -40.10 -19.37
CA ILE A 943 9.98 -41.37 -19.56
C ILE A 943 10.40 -42.03 -20.87
N ALA A 944 10.43 -41.26 -21.97
CA ALA A 944 10.81 -41.75 -23.28
C ALA A 944 12.25 -42.29 -23.31
N PHE A 945 13.18 -41.60 -22.66
CA PHE A 945 14.58 -41.99 -22.57
C PHE A 945 14.76 -43.32 -21.83
N VAL A 946 14.05 -43.51 -20.70
CA VAL A 946 14.08 -44.78 -19.96
C VAL A 946 13.45 -45.90 -20.79
N LEU A 947 12.33 -45.64 -21.47
CA LEU A 947 11.68 -46.62 -22.36
C LEU A 947 12.55 -47.00 -23.56
N SER A 948 13.27 -46.06 -24.16
CA SER A 948 14.23 -46.36 -25.24
C SER A 948 15.37 -47.24 -24.74
N SER A 949 15.74 -47.14 -23.46
CA SER A 949 16.76 -48.00 -22.85
C SER A 949 16.23 -49.40 -22.48
N GLN A 950 14.90 -49.58 -22.47
CA GLN A 950 14.22 -50.88 -22.37
C GLN A 950 13.88 -51.47 -23.75
N ASP A 951 14.42 -50.90 -24.83
CA ASP A 951 14.08 -51.26 -26.22
C ASP A 951 12.59 -51.05 -26.59
N LYS A 952 11.82 -50.30 -25.79
CA LYS A 952 10.39 -49.96 -26.04
C LYS A 952 10.27 -48.72 -26.90
N TYR A 953 10.84 -48.77 -28.10
CA TYR A 953 11.10 -47.57 -28.87
C TYR A 953 9.84 -46.85 -29.41
N ASP A 954 8.76 -47.56 -29.76
CA ASP A 954 7.53 -46.92 -30.26
C ASP A 954 6.83 -46.09 -29.16
N SER A 955 6.85 -46.59 -27.93
CA SER A 955 6.36 -45.84 -26.77
C SER A 955 7.25 -44.62 -26.50
N ALA A 956 8.58 -44.77 -26.58
CA ALA A 956 9.51 -43.65 -26.45
C ALA A 956 9.27 -42.55 -27.50
N LEU A 957 9.09 -42.93 -28.76
CA LEU A 957 8.77 -41.99 -29.85
C LEU A 957 7.46 -41.25 -29.60
N THR A 958 6.44 -41.94 -29.06
CA THR A 958 5.15 -41.31 -28.72
C THR A 958 5.33 -40.20 -27.69
N TYR A 959 6.07 -40.48 -26.61
CA TYR A 959 6.34 -39.49 -25.57
C TYR A 959 7.24 -38.34 -26.05
N HIS A 960 8.30 -38.62 -26.81
CA HIS A 960 9.15 -37.56 -27.38
C HIS A 960 8.38 -36.65 -28.35
N LYS A 961 7.47 -37.19 -29.17
CA LYS A 961 6.60 -36.38 -30.05
C LYS A 961 5.63 -35.50 -29.26
N GLN A 962 5.09 -36.00 -28.15
CA GLN A 962 4.26 -35.18 -27.24
C GLN A 962 5.07 -34.03 -26.63
N ALA A 963 6.30 -34.31 -26.16
CA ALA A 963 7.20 -33.29 -25.62
C ALA A 963 7.56 -32.22 -26.66
N LEU A 964 7.84 -32.64 -27.90
CA LEU A 964 8.09 -31.73 -29.03
C LEU A 964 6.89 -30.81 -29.27
N LYS A 965 5.67 -31.36 -29.35
CA LYS A 965 4.44 -30.58 -29.58
C LYS A 965 4.18 -29.53 -28.50
N ILE A 966 4.51 -29.83 -27.24
CA ILE A 966 4.43 -28.84 -26.14
C ILE A 966 5.46 -27.73 -26.36
N ARG A 967 6.70 -28.07 -26.69
CA ARG A 967 7.79 -27.10 -26.89
C ARG A 967 7.56 -26.22 -28.14
N GLU A 968 7.01 -26.77 -29.22
CA GLU A 968 6.65 -25.99 -30.42
C GLU A 968 5.58 -24.94 -30.15
N LYS A 969 4.68 -25.17 -29.18
CA LYS A 969 3.71 -24.17 -28.74
C LYS A 969 4.31 -23.10 -27.82
N LEU A 970 5.26 -23.49 -26.96
CA LEU A 970 5.83 -22.62 -25.93
C LEU A 970 6.91 -21.68 -26.46
N TYR A 971 7.68 -22.11 -27.46
CA TYR A 971 8.82 -21.37 -27.96
C TYR A 971 8.59 -20.86 -29.39
N PRO A 972 9.10 -19.67 -29.75
CA PRO A 972 9.06 -19.17 -31.12
C PRO A 972 9.67 -20.16 -32.13
N SER A 973 9.17 -20.13 -33.35
CA SER A 973 9.66 -21.01 -34.43
C SER A 973 11.18 -20.87 -34.60
N GLY A 974 11.92 -21.95 -34.41
CA GLY A 974 13.38 -21.97 -34.54
C GLY A 974 14.17 -21.87 -33.21
N HIS A 975 13.52 -22.02 -32.06
CA HIS A 975 14.22 -22.04 -30.76
C HIS A 975 15.02 -23.33 -30.53
N ALA A 976 16.22 -23.22 -29.93
CA ALA A 976 17.15 -24.35 -29.73
C ALA A 976 16.55 -25.56 -28.98
N VAL A 977 15.63 -25.34 -28.04
CA VAL A 977 14.96 -26.42 -27.27
C VAL A 977 14.08 -27.34 -28.15
N THR A 978 13.56 -26.83 -29.26
CA THR A 978 12.85 -27.67 -30.25
C THR A 978 13.83 -28.60 -30.99
N ALA A 979 15.05 -28.13 -31.26
CA ALA A 979 16.12 -28.96 -31.85
C ALA A 979 16.57 -30.10 -30.92
N ASP A 980 16.60 -29.87 -29.60
CA ASP A 980 16.90 -30.93 -28.62
C ASP A 980 15.85 -32.06 -28.67
N SER A 981 14.58 -31.69 -28.79
CA SER A 981 13.46 -32.64 -28.89
C SER A 981 13.57 -33.50 -30.15
N LEU A 982 13.88 -32.87 -31.30
CA LEU A 982 14.12 -33.57 -32.56
C LEU A 982 15.33 -34.49 -32.46
N ASN A 983 16.40 -34.06 -31.79
CA ASN A 983 17.56 -34.92 -31.54
C ASN A 983 17.22 -36.14 -30.66
N HIS A 984 16.34 -36.02 -29.67
CA HIS A 984 15.89 -37.17 -28.87
C HIS A 984 15.12 -38.19 -29.73
N ILE A 985 14.26 -37.71 -30.63
CA ILE A 985 13.56 -38.55 -31.61
C ILE A 985 14.58 -39.22 -32.55
N GLY A 986 15.53 -38.46 -33.09
CA GLY A 986 16.60 -38.96 -33.95
C GLY A 986 17.45 -40.03 -33.27
N ASN A 987 17.85 -39.81 -32.02
CA ASN A 987 18.58 -40.78 -31.22
C ASN A 987 17.76 -42.05 -30.97
N THR A 988 16.44 -41.93 -30.78
CA THR A 988 15.57 -43.11 -30.60
C THR A 988 15.52 -43.95 -31.88
N PHE A 989 15.42 -43.31 -33.05
CA PHE A 989 15.52 -44.00 -34.34
C PHE A 989 16.92 -44.60 -34.59
N LEU A 990 17.98 -43.91 -34.16
CA LEU A 990 19.35 -44.42 -34.21
C LEU A 990 19.50 -45.69 -33.37
N ASN A 991 18.94 -45.72 -32.16
CA ASN A 991 18.93 -46.92 -31.30
C ASN A 991 18.13 -48.07 -31.94
N GLN A 992 17.04 -47.77 -32.66
CA GLN A 992 16.32 -48.73 -33.50
C GLN A 992 17.10 -49.18 -34.76
N ARG A 993 18.29 -48.60 -35.02
CA ARG A 993 19.07 -48.77 -36.27
C ARG A 993 18.35 -48.29 -37.54
N LYS A 994 17.34 -47.42 -37.40
CA LYS A 994 16.66 -46.75 -38.52
C LYS A 994 17.40 -45.46 -38.88
N TYR A 995 18.55 -45.63 -39.54
CA TYR A 995 19.49 -44.55 -39.78
C TYR A 995 18.93 -43.42 -40.68
N ASP A 996 18.11 -43.73 -41.68
CA ASP A 996 17.53 -42.71 -42.58
C ASP A 996 16.51 -41.82 -41.85
N ASP A 997 15.64 -42.42 -41.02
CA ASP A 997 14.72 -41.67 -40.16
C ASP A 997 15.50 -40.79 -39.18
N ALA A 998 16.55 -41.33 -38.54
CA ALA A 998 17.40 -40.56 -37.63
C ALA A 998 18.01 -39.33 -38.33
N LEU A 999 18.52 -39.48 -39.56
CA LEU A 999 19.08 -38.38 -40.35
C LEU A 999 18.07 -37.26 -40.61
N VAL A 1000 16.80 -37.57 -40.87
CA VAL A 1000 15.76 -36.56 -41.10
C VAL A 1000 15.64 -35.64 -39.88
N TYR A 1001 15.48 -36.21 -38.68
CA TYR A 1001 15.30 -35.43 -37.46
C TYR A 1001 16.57 -34.68 -37.04
N HIS A 1002 17.75 -35.28 -37.18
CA HIS A 1002 19.02 -34.60 -36.86
C HIS A 1002 19.34 -33.45 -37.82
N ARG A 1003 19.00 -33.57 -39.12
CA ARG A 1003 19.14 -32.47 -40.08
C ARG A 1003 18.17 -31.32 -39.79
N GLN A 1004 16.94 -31.63 -39.40
CA GLN A 1004 15.99 -30.60 -38.96
C GLN A 1004 16.51 -29.86 -37.71
N ALA A 1005 17.04 -30.61 -36.73
CA ALA A 1005 17.64 -30.03 -35.52
C ALA A 1005 18.86 -29.15 -35.83
N LEU A 1006 19.73 -29.57 -36.75
CA LEU A 1006 20.87 -28.78 -37.22
C LEU A 1006 20.41 -27.45 -37.84
N LYS A 1007 19.44 -27.50 -38.77
CA LYS A 1007 18.91 -26.31 -39.44
C LYS A 1007 18.31 -25.28 -38.47
N ILE A 1008 17.67 -25.75 -37.40
CA ILE A 1008 17.16 -24.89 -36.32
C ILE A 1008 18.32 -24.22 -35.58
N ARG A 1009 19.34 -25.00 -35.19
CA ARG A 1009 20.52 -24.48 -34.46
C ARG A 1009 21.34 -23.50 -35.29
N GLU A 1010 21.51 -23.73 -36.58
CA GLU A 1010 22.21 -22.80 -37.50
C GLU A 1010 21.49 -21.46 -37.63
N ARG A 1011 20.16 -21.44 -37.57
CA ARG A 1011 19.39 -20.19 -37.57
C ARG A 1011 19.43 -19.48 -36.22
N TYR A 1012 19.46 -20.24 -35.13
CA TYR A 1012 19.41 -19.69 -33.78
C TYR A 1012 20.75 -19.11 -33.32
N TYR A 1013 21.86 -19.81 -33.59
CA TYR A 1013 23.20 -19.35 -33.23
C TYR A 1013 23.83 -18.65 -34.45
N SER A 1014 23.83 -17.32 -34.46
CA SER A 1014 24.35 -16.48 -35.56
C SER A 1014 25.87 -16.57 -35.80
N VAL A 1015 26.60 -17.31 -34.96
CA VAL A 1015 28.06 -17.52 -35.01
C VAL A 1015 28.37 -19.00 -34.70
N ALA A 1016 29.57 -19.48 -35.08
CA ALA A 1016 30.10 -20.80 -34.72
C ALA A 1016 29.81 -21.16 -33.25
N HIS A 1017 28.95 -22.16 -33.04
CA HIS A 1017 28.49 -22.60 -31.72
C HIS A 1017 28.69 -24.10 -31.52
N ALA A 1018 29.03 -24.49 -30.29
CA ALA A 1018 29.33 -25.88 -29.94
C ALA A 1018 28.18 -26.87 -30.27
N ASP A 1019 26.93 -26.43 -30.17
CA ASP A 1019 25.76 -27.28 -30.48
C ASP A 1019 25.57 -27.55 -31.97
N ILE A 1020 26.04 -26.65 -32.85
CA ILE A 1020 26.09 -26.91 -34.29
C ILE A 1020 27.09 -28.04 -34.54
N ALA A 1021 28.31 -27.91 -33.99
CA ALA A 1021 29.33 -28.95 -34.09
C ALA A 1021 28.87 -30.31 -33.51
N LYS A 1022 28.12 -30.29 -32.40
CA LYS A 1022 27.53 -31.49 -31.80
C LYS A 1022 26.51 -32.15 -32.75
N SER A 1023 25.65 -31.35 -33.39
CA SER A 1023 24.69 -31.86 -34.39
C SER A 1023 25.38 -32.50 -35.59
N LEU A 1024 26.40 -31.82 -36.13
CA LEU A 1024 27.22 -32.33 -37.22
C LEU A 1024 27.93 -33.62 -36.85
N THR A 1025 28.49 -33.71 -35.63
CA THR A 1025 29.09 -34.96 -35.15
C THR A 1025 28.07 -36.09 -35.07
N GLN A 1026 26.85 -35.83 -34.61
CA GLN A 1026 25.81 -36.87 -34.55
C GLN A 1026 25.37 -37.33 -35.94
N ILE A 1027 25.22 -36.41 -36.90
CA ILE A 1027 24.96 -36.76 -38.30
C ILE A 1027 26.13 -37.58 -38.88
N GLY A 1028 27.37 -37.17 -38.60
CA GLY A 1028 28.58 -37.90 -38.98
C GLY A 1028 28.59 -39.33 -38.41
N ASN A 1029 28.25 -39.50 -37.13
CA ASN A 1029 28.16 -40.82 -36.48
C ASN A 1029 27.12 -41.72 -37.18
N ILE A 1030 25.98 -41.16 -37.57
CA ILE A 1030 24.93 -41.90 -38.28
C ILE A 1030 25.40 -42.31 -39.68
N LEU A 1031 26.03 -41.40 -40.43
CA LEU A 1031 26.58 -41.67 -41.75
C LEU A 1031 27.73 -42.69 -41.71
N TYR A 1032 28.57 -42.61 -40.67
CA TYR A 1032 29.63 -43.58 -40.40
C TYR A 1032 29.05 -44.98 -40.17
N ASN A 1033 27.99 -45.10 -39.35
CA ASN A 1033 27.29 -46.38 -39.14
C ASN A 1033 26.60 -46.91 -40.41
N GLN A 1034 26.20 -46.02 -41.33
CA GLN A 1034 25.75 -46.39 -42.69
C GLN A 1034 26.90 -46.73 -43.65
N LYS A 1035 28.16 -46.71 -43.19
CA LYS A 1035 29.39 -46.89 -44.00
C LYS A 1035 29.60 -45.80 -45.08
N LYS A 1036 28.95 -44.65 -44.96
CA LYS A 1036 29.12 -43.48 -45.84
C LYS A 1036 30.25 -42.59 -45.33
N TYR A 1037 31.47 -43.13 -45.32
CA TYR A 1037 32.62 -42.52 -44.64
C TYR A 1037 33.01 -41.13 -45.19
N ASP A 1038 32.90 -40.88 -46.49
CA ASP A 1038 33.23 -39.55 -47.06
C ASP A 1038 32.27 -38.47 -46.55
N GLN A 1039 30.96 -38.74 -46.52
CA GLN A 1039 29.97 -37.78 -46.00
C GLN A 1039 30.10 -37.60 -44.47
N ALA A 1040 30.53 -38.65 -43.75
CA ALA A 1040 30.83 -38.55 -42.32
C ALA A 1040 32.06 -37.66 -42.07
N LEU A 1041 33.11 -37.79 -42.90
CA LEU A 1041 34.30 -36.93 -42.87
C LEU A 1041 33.93 -35.46 -43.07
N ASP A 1042 33.09 -35.13 -44.06
CA ASP A 1042 32.63 -33.76 -44.30
C ASP A 1042 31.99 -33.16 -43.04
N CYS A 1043 31.12 -33.93 -42.37
CA CYS A 1043 30.46 -33.51 -41.14
C CYS A 1043 31.45 -33.33 -39.98
N TYR A 1044 32.40 -34.25 -39.81
CA TYR A 1044 33.37 -34.16 -38.72
C TYR A 1044 34.39 -33.05 -38.92
N GLN A 1045 34.83 -32.79 -40.15
CA GLN A 1045 35.76 -31.69 -40.45
C GLN A 1045 35.10 -30.34 -40.18
N GLU A 1046 33.84 -30.16 -40.56
CA GLU A 1046 33.11 -28.94 -40.23
C GLU A 1046 32.88 -28.81 -38.72
N ALA A 1047 32.54 -29.90 -38.04
CA ALA A 1047 32.44 -29.91 -36.57
C ALA A 1047 33.77 -29.55 -35.89
N LEU A 1048 34.90 -30.02 -36.41
CA LEU A 1048 36.24 -29.72 -35.89
C LEU A 1048 36.54 -28.23 -36.02
N ARG A 1049 36.34 -27.66 -37.22
CA ARG A 1049 36.54 -26.22 -37.49
C ARG A 1049 35.72 -25.33 -36.55
N ILE A 1050 34.47 -25.71 -36.28
CA ILE A 1050 33.63 -24.98 -35.32
C ILE A 1050 34.18 -25.13 -33.90
N ARG A 1051 34.56 -26.35 -33.48
CA ARG A 1051 35.08 -26.61 -32.13
C ARG A 1051 36.39 -25.88 -31.85
N GLU A 1052 37.29 -25.77 -32.81
CA GLU A 1052 38.54 -25.01 -32.69
C GLU A 1052 38.31 -23.50 -32.49
N LYS A 1053 37.21 -22.96 -33.02
CA LYS A 1053 36.80 -21.57 -32.76
C LYS A 1053 36.10 -21.40 -31.41
N CYS A 1054 35.32 -22.39 -30.98
CA CYS A 1054 34.55 -22.33 -29.74
C CYS A 1054 35.36 -22.65 -28.49
N TYR A 1055 36.43 -23.42 -28.61
CA TYR A 1055 37.16 -23.97 -27.48
C TYR A 1055 38.66 -23.69 -27.54
N PRO A 1056 39.36 -23.58 -26.39
CA PRO A 1056 40.81 -23.59 -26.36
C PRO A 1056 41.38 -24.86 -27.02
N SER A 1057 42.57 -24.77 -27.60
CA SER A 1057 43.21 -25.85 -28.38
C SER A 1057 43.36 -27.19 -27.66
N GLY A 1058 43.27 -27.21 -26.33
CA GLY A 1058 43.32 -28.41 -25.49
C GLY A 1058 41.98 -29.08 -25.18
N HIS A 1059 40.87 -28.62 -25.75
CA HIS A 1059 39.54 -29.07 -25.33
C HIS A 1059 39.23 -30.49 -25.81
N ILE A 1060 38.66 -31.31 -24.93
CA ILE A 1060 38.44 -32.75 -25.17
C ILE A 1060 37.56 -33.05 -26.39
N ASN A 1061 36.56 -32.20 -26.65
CA ASN A 1061 35.69 -32.37 -27.81
C ASN A 1061 36.46 -32.22 -29.15
N ILE A 1062 37.57 -31.48 -29.18
CA ILE A 1062 38.46 -31.42 -30.36
C ILE A 1062 39.09 -32.80 -30.56
N ALA A 1063 39.70 -33.36 -29.50
CA ALA A 1063 40.30 -34.69 -29.52
C ALA A 1063 39.33 -35.81 -29.94
N THR A 1064 38.07 -35.76 -29.45
CA THR A 1064 37.05 -36.73 -29.86
C THR A 1064 36.70 -36.61 -31.35
N THR A 1065 36.65 -35.39 -31.91
CA THR A 1065 36.41 -35.19 -33.34
C THR A 1065 37.56 -35.72 -34.19
N LEU A 1066 38.80 -35.43 -33.76
CA LEU A 1066 40.01 -35.94 -34.40
C LEU A 1066 40.02 -37.48 -34.39
N ASN A 1067 39.63 -38.11 -33.28
CA ASN A 1067 39.45 -39.56 -33.24
C ASN A 1067 38.44 -40.06 -34.27
N ASN A 1068 37.24 -39.47 -34.33
CA ASN A 1068 36.21 -39.90 -35.28
C ASN A 1068 36.65 -39.73 -36.75
N ILE A 1069 37.45 -38.70 -37.05
CA ILE A 1069 38.09 -38.51 -38.36
C ILE A 1069 39.13 -39.62 -38.62
N GLY A 1070 39.96 -39.93 -37.63
CA GLY A 1070 40.92 -41.04 -37.68
C GLY A 1070 40.25 -42.38 -37.96
N GLU A 1071 39.13 -42.65 -37.30
CA GLU A 1071 38.31 -43.86 -37.51
C GLU A 1071 37.76 -43.94 -38.93
N CYS A 1072 37.28 -42.83 -39.49
CA CYS A 1072 36.84 -42.80 -40.89
C CYS A 1072 37.97 -43.16 -41.85
N TYR A 1073 39.15 -42.55 -41.68
CA TYR A 1073 40.31 -42.86 -42.52
C TYR A 1073 40.82 -44.29 -42.34
N GLN A 1074 40.75 -44.84 -41.13
CA GLN A 1074 41.09 -46.23 -40.86
C GLN A 1074 40.16 -47.19 -41.63
N ASN A 1075 38.84 -46.94 -41.62
CA ASN A 1075 37.87 -47.78 -42.34
C ASN A 1075 37.90 -47.58 -43.87
N GLN A 1076 38.60 -46.55 -44.35
CA GLN A 1076 38.92 -46.34 -45.77
C GLN A 1076 40.31 -46.86 -46.16
N ASP A 1077 41.00 -47.61 -45.28
CA ASP A 1077 42.37 -48.10 -45.45
C ASP A 1077 43.45 -47.01 -45.66
N LYS A 1078 43.13 -45.75 -45.33
CA LYS A 1078 44.03 -44.59 -45.39
C LYS A 1078 44.87 -44.47 -44.11
N LYS A 1079 45.72 -45.47 -43.85
CA LYS A 1079 46.43 -45.67 -42.58
C LYS A 1079 47.30 -44.48 -42.14
N THR A 1080 47.99 -43.82 -43.06
CA THR A 1080 48.86 -42.68 -42.74
C THR A 1080 48.08 -41.48 -42.20
N MET A 1081 46.94 -41.15 -42.82
CA MET A 1081 46.06 -40.09 -42.34
C MET A 1081 45.42 -40.45 -41.00
N ALA A 1082 44.92 -41.68 -40.86
CA ALA A 1082 44.34 -42.14 -39.59
C ALA A 1082 45.31 -41.99 -38.41
N LEU A 1083 46.58 -42.36 -38.63
CA LEU A 1083 47.62 -42.29 -37.62
C LEU A 1083 47.93 -40.85 -37.18
N ASP A 1084 47.97 -39.90 -38.13
CA ASP A 1084 48.18 -38.48 -37.83
C ASP A 1084 47.07 -37.92 -36.91
N TYR A 1085 45.80 -38.15 -37.27
CA TYR A 1085 44.66 -37.68 -36.48
C TYR A 1085 44.61 -38.34 -35.08
N TYR A 1086 44.92 -39.63 -34.96
CA TYR A 1086 45.01 -40.28 -33.65
C TYR A 1086 46.15 -39.72 -32.79
N GLN A 1087 47.30 -39.37 -33.39
CA GLN A 1087 48.43 -38.78 -32.66
C GLN A 1087 48.10 -37.36 -32.16
N GLN A 1088 47.38 -36.57 -32.96
CA GLN A 1088 46.89 -35.25 -32.53
C GLN A 1088 45.89 -35.37 -31.38
N ALA A 1089 44.93 -36.31 -31.48
CA ALA A 1089 43.98 -36.58 -30.41
C ALA A 1089 44.68 -37.04 -29.11
N LEU A 1090 45.65 -37.95 -29.23
CA LEU A 1090 46.44 -38.44 -28.09
C LEU A 1090 47.21 -37.33 -27.40
N THR A 1091 47.81 -36.41 -28.16
CA THR A 1091 48.56 -35.27 -27.62
C THR A 1091 47.67 -34.38 -26.73
N ILE A 1092 46.41 -34.17 -27.11
CA ILE A 1092 45.43 -33.43 -26.31
C ILE A 1092 45.06 -34.23 -25.06
N TYR A 1093 44.82 -35.54 -25.18
CA TYR A 1093 44.51 -36.39 -24.02
C TYR A 1093 45.66 -36.44 -23.00
N ASP A 1094 46.92 -36.54 -23.44
CA ASP A 1094 48.11 -36.59 -22.57
C ASP A 1094 48.31 -35.29 -21.76
N LYS A 1095 47.97 -34.14 -22.34
CA LYS A 1095 48.21 -32.83 -21.72
C LYS A 1095 47.10 -32.38 -20.74
N PHE A 1096 45.87 -32.86 -20.91
CA PHE A 1096 44.69 -32.30 -20.22
C PHE A 1096 43.84 -33.32 -19.43
N ARG A 1097 44.30 -34.56 -19.21
CA ARG A 1097 43.65 -35.58 -18.38
C ARG A 1097 44.62 -36.22 -17.37
N PRO A 1098 44.13 -36.74 -16.22
CA PRO A 1098 44.90 -37.67 -15.39
C PRO A 1098 45.17 -38.99 -16.15
N LEU A 1099 46.29 -39.64 -15.83
CA LEU A 1099 46.94 -40.73 -16.58
C LEU A 1099 46.09 -42.00 -16.85
N GLU A 1100 44.92 -42.18 -16.21
CA GLU A 1100 44.11 -43.41 -16.22
C GLU A 1100 42.78 -43.31 -17.03
N HIS A 1101 42.71 -42.44 -18.04
CA HIS A 1101 41.48 -42.28 -18.82
C HIS A 1101 41.36 -43.28 -19.99
N THR A 1102 40.25 -44.02 -20.07
CA THR A 1102 39.96 -45.05 -21.09
C THR A 1102 40.16 -44.59 -22.53
N ALA A 1103 39.78 -43.34 -22.86
CA ALA A 1103 39.94 -42.80 -24.21
C ALA A 1103 41.42 -42.66 -24.63
N ARG A 1104 42.35 -42.47 -23.68
CA ARG A 1104 43.79 -42.42 -23.96
C ARG A 1104 44.31 -43.81 -24.32
N GLU A 1105 43.89 -44.83 -23.57
CA GLU A 1105 44.23 -46.22 -23.87
C GLU A 1105 43.65 -46.67 -25.21
N GLU A 1106 42.45 -46.22 -25.54
CA GLU A 1106 41.82 -46.42 -26.83
C GLU A 1106 42.62 -45.78 -27.96
N MET A 1107 43.10 -44.54 -27.80
CA MET A 1107 43.98 -43.91 -28.79
C MET A 1107 45.29 -44.69 -28.96
N LEU A 1108 45.93 -45.09 -27.86
CA LEU A 1108 47.16 -45.90 -27.90
C LEU A 1108 46.92 -47.25 -28.57
N ARG A 1109 45.76 -47.88 -28.33
CA ARG A 1109 45.34 -49.12 -28.97
C ARG A 1109 45.13 -48.92 -30.47
N ASN A 1110 44.42 -47.87 -30.88
CA ASN A 1110 44.16 -47.55 -32.29
C ASN A 1110 45.46 -47.26 -33.05
N ILE A 1111 46.40 -46.52 -32.43
CA ILE A 1111 47.74 -46.30 -32.98
C ILE A 1111 48.51 -47.62 -33.10
N ARG A 1112 48.53 -48.47 -32.07
CA ARG A 1112 49.19 -49.79 -32.12
C ARG A 1112 48.63 -50.71 -33.20
N LEU A 1113 47.31 -50.69 -33.42
CA LEU A 1113 46.64 -51.46 -34.47
C LEU A 1113 47.06 -51.01 -35.88
N LEU A 1114 47.42 -49.73 -36.05
CA LEU A 1114 47.87 -49.19 -37.33
C LEU A 1114 49.38 -49.30 -37.55
N THR A 1115 50.20 -49.35 -36.49
CA THR A 1115 51.67 -49.44 -36.56
C THR A 1115 52.22 -50.86 -36.55
N ASN A 1116 51.53 -51.82 -35.94
CA ASN A 1116 51.96 -53.22 -35.98
C ASN A 1116 51.65 -53.84 -37.35
N LYS A 1117 52.69 -53.99 -38.18
CA LYS A 1117 52.70 -55.01 -39.23
C LYS A 1117 52.75 -56.40 -38.57
N LYS A 1118 51.95 -57.34 -39.09
CA LYS A 1118 52.17 -58.77 -38.86
C LYS A 1118 53.61 -59.15 -39.15
#